data_AF-A0A8S4NT17-F1
#
_entry.id   AF-A0A8S4NT17-F1
#
_cell.length_a   1.000
_cell.length_b   1.000
_cell.length_c   1.000
_cell.angle_alpha   90.00
_cell.angle_beta   90.00
_cell.angle_gamma   90.00
#
_symmetry.space_group_name_H-M   'P 1'
#
loop_
_entity.id
_entity.type
_entity.pdbx_description
1 polymer ?
#
loop_
_entity_poly.entity_id
_entity_poly.type
_entity_poly.pdbx_seq_one_letter_code
_entity_poly.pdbx_strand_id
1 'polypeptide(L)'
;MLRDDPPTSSSDVDIQLLEAAKAGDMDIVKKLVSSHPLAVNCRDLDGRHSTPLHFAGGYNRVAVVEHLLQHGADVHAKDKGGLVPLHNACSYGHYEVTELLIEHGAGVNVADLWKFTPLHEAAAKGKFEICKLLLKHGADPNKKNRDGNTPLDLVKEGDNDVADLLRGDAALLEAAKKGNLARVQKLSTQENINCRDSQGRNSTPLHLAAGYNNVEVAEFLLENGADVNAQDKGGLIPLHNASSYGHVDIAALLIKFSTCVNAVDRWGFTPLHEASQKGRTQLCALLLAHGADPTLKNQEGQTPLDLTSAEDVRALLSDAMPPLSALTISTQPSATSTPKISSSSNLIRSGSLDHLVGAVGGAGIGDGCAERTMAEGALSGNLDTVTIGAFLNGLGLDHLKEIFEREQITMDILAEMGHDELKEIGINAYGHRHKVLKGVEKLISGGTTTQLLVNAPGASTSGTMLIDLSPDDPEYISVEEQIQSTIREHKDNCGGVFSRYNIIKIQKIRNKKLLEKYSHRKKEVAEENHGHENEKLLFHGSPFINAIVHKGFDERHAYIGGMFGAGIYFAENSSKSNQYVYGIGGGTGCPVHKDRSCYTCHRQLVLCRVALGKSFLQFSAMKMAHAPPGHHSVIGRPSVGGLTFAEYVVYRGEQALPEHLITYQIARPDISDILSS
;
A
#
# COMPACT_ATOMS: atom_id res chain seq x y z
N MET A 1 -10.80 66.33 58.66
CA MET A 1 -11.54 65.61 57.60
C MET A 1 -10.64 64.51 57.10
N LEU A 2 -10.91 63.26 57.50
CA LEU A 2 -10.39 62.12 56.76
C LEU A 2 -11.09 62.09 55.40
N ARG A 3 -10.41 61.65 54.35
CA ARG A 3 -11.07 61.21 53.12
C ARG A 3 -11.20 59.70 53.25
N ASP A 4 -12.43 59.22 53.31
CA ASP A 4 -12.68 57.79 53.14
C ASP A 4 -12.47 57.49 51.66
N ASP A 5 -11.47 56.67 51.35
CA ASP A 5 -11.31 56.11 50.01
C ASP A 5 -12.50 55.17 49.71
N PRO A 6 -13.01 55.11 48.47
CA PRO A 6 -14.09 54.20 48.12
C PRO A 6 -13.65 52.75 48.28
N PRO A 7 -14.57 51.81 48.59
CA PRO A 7 -14.21 50.41 48.77
C PRO A 7 -13.63 49.83 47.48
N THR A 8 -12.48 49.16 47.59
CA THR A 8 -11.89 48.33 46.53
C THR A 8 -12.75 47.07 46.32
N SER A 9 -13.84 47.22 45.58
CA SER A 9 -15.02 46.37 45.69
C SER A 9 -15.14 45.30 44.60
N SER A 10 -14.74 44.07 44.91
CA SER A 10 -14.84 42.84 44.08
C SER A 10 -14.05 42.83 42.78
N SER A 11 -14.27 43.79 41.87
CA SER A 11 -13.75 43.76 40.48
C SER A 11 -12.23 43.55 40.40
N ASP A 12 -11.47 44.19 41.28
CA ASP A 12 -10.01 44.08 41.27
C ASP A 12 -9.53 42.69 41.71
N VAL A 13 -10.27 42.01 42.59
CA VAL A 13 -10.02 40.62 42.99
C VAL A 13 -10.40 39.67 41.86
N ASP A 14 -11.54 39.91 41.22
CA ASP A 14 -12.04 39.12 40.09
C ASP A 14 -11.06 39.19 38.90
N ILE A 15 -10.59 40.38 38.52
CA ILE A 15 -9.60 40.61 37.46
C ILE A 15 -8.26 39.94 37.79
N GLN A 16 -7.76 40.08 39.03
CA GLN A 16 -6.51 39.44 39.45
C GLN A 16 -6.61 37.90 39.40
N LEU A 17 -7.75 37.33 39.79
CA LEU A 17 -7.96 35.88 39.76
C LEU A 17 -8.06 35.35 38.31
N LEU A 18 -8.72 36.08 37.41
CA LEU A 18 -8.82 35.72 35.99
C LEU A 18 -7.44 35.71 35.31
N GLU A 19 -6.63 36.76 35.51
CA GLU A 19 -5.28 36.81 34.94
C GLU A 19 -4.31 35.83 35.62
N ALA A 20 -4.40 35.61 36.94
CA ALA A 20 -3.60 34.60 37.62
C ALA A 20 -3.93 33.18 37.12
N ALA A 21 -5.22 32.85 36.94
CA ALA A 21 -5.66 31.56 36.42
C ALA A 21 -5.26 31.33 34.95
N LYS A 22 -5.17 32.39 34.15
CA LYS A 22 -4.68 32.41 32.77
C LYS A 22 -3.15 32.30 32.68
N ALA A 23 -2.43 32.99 33.56
CA ALA A 23 -0.97 32.94 33.68
C ALA A 23 -0.49 31.58 34.22
N GLY A 24 -1.27 30.95 35.09
CA GLY A 24 -0.88 29.75 35.83
C GLY A 24 -0.24 30.05 37.19
N ASP A 25 -0.44 31.26 37.74
CA ASP A 25 0.11 31.66 39.03
C ASP A 25 -0.66 30.99 40.17
N MET A 26 -0.15 29.83 40.58
CA MET A 26 -0.73 28.99 41.62
C MET A 26 -0.82 29.69 42.98
N ASP A 27 0.14 30.54 43.33
CA ASP A 27 0.21 31.13 44.66
C ASP A 27 -0.72 32.34 44.80
N ILE A 28 -0.87 33.14 43.73
CA ILE A 28 -1.92 34.15 43.65
C ILE A 28 -3.31 33.49 43.61
N VAL A 29 -3.52 32.45 42.78
CA VAL A 29 -4.81 31.73 42.74
C VAL A 29 -5.18 31.20 44.13
N LYS A 30 -4.29 30.45 44.80
CA LYS A 30 -4.52 29.94 46.16
C LYS A 30 -4.88 31.06 47.14
N LYS A 31 -4.12 32.16 47.13
CA LYS A 31 -4.32 33.31 48.02
C LYS A 31 -5.69 33.97 47.80
N LEU A 32 -6.08 34.19 46.54
CA LEU A 32 -7.34 34.85 46.21
C LEU A 32 -8.54 33.93 46.48
N VAL A 33 -8.50 32.66 46.06
CA VAL A 33 -9.58 31.69 46.32
C VAL A 33 -9.76 31.44 47.83
N SER A 34 -8.67 31.35 48.61
CA SER A 34 -8.75 31.17 50.07
C SER A 34 -9.28 32.40 50.82
N SER A 35 -9.05 33.61 50.32
CA SER A 35 -9.50 34.86 50.96
C SER A 35 -10.89 35.32 50.49
N HIS A 36 -11.26 34.99 49.26
CA HIS A 36 -12.52 35.38 48.63
C HIS A 36 -13.16 34.18 47.90
N PRO A 37 -13.68 33.14 48.61
CA PRO A 37 -14.15 31.91 47.98
C PRO A 37 -15.25 32.10 46.91
N LEU A 38 -16.07 33.16 47.04
CA LEU A 38 -17.10 33.50 46.06
C LEU A 38 -16.54 33.92 44.69
N ALA A 39 -15.29 34.40 44.63
CA ALA A 39 -14.64 34.83 43.40
C ALA A 39 -14.24 33.64 42.49
N VAL A 40 -14.26 32.39 42.97
CA VAL A 40 -13.89 31.20 42.17
C VAL A 40 -14.71 31.05 40.88
N ASN A 41 -15.92 31.62 40.86
CA ASN A 41 -16.85 31.65 39.73
C ASN A 41 -17.10 33.08 39.17
N CYS A 42 -16.15 34.00 39.38
CA CYS A 42 -16.18 35.34 38.78
C CYS A 42 -16.16 35.27 37.24
N ARG A 43 -16.43 36.39 36.57
CA ARG A 43 -16.53 36.45 35.11
C ARG A 43 -15.84 37.66 34.51
N ASP A 44 -15.18 37.42 33.39
CA ASP A 44 -14.63 38.42 32.46
C ASP A 44 -15.76 39.24 31.80
N LEU A 45 -16.29 40.23 32.52
CA LEU A 45 -17.47 41.01 32.11
C LEU A 45 -17.22 41.83 30.83
N ASP A 46 -16.02 42.35 30.65
CA ASP A 46 -15.66 43.18 29.48
C ASP A 46 -15.43 42.33 28.22
N GLY A 47 -14.94 41.10 28.36
CA GLY A 47 -14.67 40.18 27.25
C GLY A 47 -15.78 39.16 26.98
N ARG A 48 -15.45 37.88 27.20
CA ARG A 48 -16.27 36.70 26.87
C ARG A 48 -17.14 36.18 28.03
N HIS A 49 -17.17 36.85 29.17
CA HIS A 49 -17.82 36.36 30.40
C HIS A 49 -17.23 35.02 30.88
N SER A 50 -15.98 34.73 30.50
CA SER A 50 -15.19 33.56 30.89
C SER A 50 -14.96 33.52 32.40
N THR A 51 -15.02 32.35 33.01
CA THR A 51 -14.62 32.14 34.43
C THR A 51 -13.12 31.83 34.56
N PRO A 52 -12.52 31.86 35.77
CA PRO A 52 -11.14 31.42 35.98
C PRO A 52 -10.88 30.01 35.44
N LEU A 53 -11.86 29.10 35.54
CA LEU A 53 -11.79 27.74 35.01
C LEU A 53 -11.76 27.68 33.47
N HIS A 54 -12.44 28.61 32.77
CA HIS A 54 -12.33 28.74 31.31
C HIS A 54 -10.93 29.14 30.87
N PHE A 55 -10.28 30.05 31.60
CA PHE A 55 -8.92 30.50 31.32
C PHE A 55 -7.89 29.42 31.67
N ALA A 56 -7.92 28.89 32.90
CA ALA A 56 -7.04 27.81 33.32
C ALA A 56 -7.15 26.60 32.38
N GLY A 57 -8.38 26.24 31.98
CA GLY A 57 -8.64 25.17 31.03
C GLY A 57 -8.13 25.46 29.61
N GLY A 58 -8.32 26.68 29.10
CA GLY A 58 -7.85 27.07 27.76
C GLY A 58 -6.34 27.26 27.62
N TYR A 59 -5.63 27.56 28.71
CA TYR A 59 -4.19 27.83 28.73
C TYR A 59 -3.34 26.69 29.34
N ASN A 60 -3.89 25.47 29.42
CA ASN A 60 -3.28 24.26 29.97
C ASN A 60 -2.70 24.40 31.39
N ARG A 61 -3.46 24.99 32.32
CA ARG A 61 -3.02 25.20 33.70
C ARG A 61 -3.50 24.08 34.62
N VAL A 62 -3.09 22.84 34.35
CA VAL A 62 -3.59 21.60 35.01
C VAL A 62 -3.79 21.76 36.52
N ALA A 63 -2.75 22.15 37.27
CA ALA A 63 -2.85 22.30 38.73
C ALA A 63 -3.80 23.43 39.17
N VAL A 64 -3.95 24.50 38.37
CA VAL A 64 -4.94 25.56 38.62
C VAL A 64 -6.35 25.07 38.35
N VAL A 65 -6.56 24.30 37.28
CA VAL A 65 -7.86 23.64 36.98
C VAL A 65 -8.26 22.74 38.15
N GLU A 66 -7.35 21.89 38.61
CA GLU A 66 -7.55 21.02 39.77
C GLU A 66 -7.92 21.82 41.03
N HIS A 67 -7.11 22.83 41.39
CA HIS A 67 -7.36 23.64 42.60
C HIS A 67 -8.67 24.42 42.53
N LEU A 68 -9.03 24.99 41.37
CA LEU A 68 -10.30 25.68 41.16
C LEU A 68 -11.50 24.73 41.32
N LEU A 69 -11.43 23.52 40.75
CA LEU A 69 -12.47 22.50 40.87
C LEU A 69 -12.65 22.05 42.33
N GLN A 70 -11.55 21.81 43.05
CA GLN A 70 -11.56 21.48 44.49
C GLN A 70 -12.22 22.57 45.36
N HIS A 71 -12.24 23.83 44.89
CA HIS A 71 -12.82 24.98 45.60
C HIS A 71 -14.17 25.44 45.02
N GLY A 72 -14.83 24.59 44.22
CA GLY A 72 -16.21 24.81 43.77
C GLY A 72 -16.36 25.63 42.49
N ALA A 73 -15.34 25.64 41.62
CA ALA A 73 -15.51 26.17 40.26
C ALA A 73 -16.56 25.37 39.47
N ASP A 74 -17.51 26.07 38.85
CA ASP A 74 -18.60 25.48 38.07
C ASP A 74 -18.08 24.98 36.71
N VAL A 75 -17.94 23.65 36.61
CA VAL A 75 -17.54 22.92 35.39
C VAL A 75 -18.57 23.05 34.25
N HIS A 76 -19.81 23.45 34.55
CA HIS A 76 -20.87 23.70 33.59
C HIS A 76 -21.05 25.18 33.25
N ALA A 77 -20.25 26.07 33.85
CA ALA A 77 -20.35 27.51 33.64
C ALA A 77 -20.28 27.85 32.16
N LYS A 78 -21.14 28.77 31.71
CA LYS A 78 -21.21 29.18 30.31
C LYS A 78 -20.66 30.58 30.08
N ASP A 79 -19.78 30.69 29.09
CA ASP A 79 -19.33 31.95 28.52
C ASP A 79 -20.42 32.61 27.64
N LYS A 80 -20.12 33.79 27.09
CA LYS A 80 -21.00 34.60 26.23
C LYS A 80 -21.37 33.93 24.89
N GLY A 81 -20.59 32.96 24.42
CA GLY A 81 -20.90 32.07 23.30
C GLY A 81 -21.63 30.79 23.71
N GLY A 82 -21.84 30.57 25.01
CA GLY A 82 -22.43 29.36 25.58
C GLY A 82 -21.47 28.18 25.69
N LEU A 83 -20.16 28.41 25.43
CA LEU A 83 -19.09 27.43 25.63
C LEU A 83 -18.93 27.16 27.13
N VAL A 84 -18.42 25.97 27.48
CA VAL A 84 -17.99 25.62 28.84
C VAL A 84 -16.47 25.35 28.86
N PRO A 85 -15.79 25.25 30.01
CA PRO A 85 -14.33 25.06 30.07
C PRO A 85 -13.80 23.88 29.23
N LEU A 86 -14.58 22.81 29.12
CA LEU A 86 -14.27 21.64 28.29
C LEU A 86 -14.13 21.98 26.79
N HIS A 87 -14.91 22.91 26.24
CA HIS A 87 -14.74 23.35 24.85
C HIS A 87 -13.38 24.02 24.63
N ASN A 88 -12.95 24.89 25.56
CA ASN A 88 -11.65 25.56 25.47
C ASN A 88 -10.51 24.53 25.51
N ALA A 89 -10.53 23.59 26.47
CA ALA A 89 -9.53 22.54 26.60
C ALA A 89 -9.43 21.68 25.33
N CYS A 90 -10.58 21.25 24.80
CA CYS A 90 -10.65 20.41 23.60
C CYS A 90 -10.19 21.14 22.32
N SER A 91 -10.55 22.42 22.14
CA SER A 91 -10.16 23.22 20.96
C SER A 91 -8.64 23.43 20.88
N TYR A 92 -8.00 23.69 22.02
CA TYR A 92 -6.55 23.89 22.06
C TYR A 92 -5.74 22.57 22.14
N GLY A 93 -6.33 21.48 22.64
CA GLY A 93 -5.73 20.14 22.61
C GLY A 93 -5.14 19.65 23.93
N HIS A 94 -5.62 20.16 25.07
CA HIS A 94 -5.01 19.93 26.38
C HIS A 94 -5.57 18.66 27.03
N TYR A 95 -4.87 17.54 26.92
CA TYR A 95 -5.37 16.21 27.26
C TYR A 95 -5.69 16.06 28.76
N GLU A 96 -4.73 16.39 29.61
CA GLU A 96 -4.80 16.23 31.06
C GLU A 96 -5.91 17.11 31.66
N VAL A 97 -6.05 18.34 31.16
CA VAL A 97 -7.17 19.23 31.49
C VAL A 97 -8.50 18.66 31.02
N THR A 98 -8.55 18.07 29.82
CA THR A 98 -9.79 17.50 29.26
C THR A 98 -10.27 16.30 30.08
N GLU A 99 -9.36 15.39 30.45
CA GLU A 99 -9.69 14.23 31.28
C GLU A 99 -10.14 14.67 32.68
N LEU A 100 -9.37 15.54 33.34
CA LEU A 100 -9.70 16.10 34.67
C LEU A 100 -11.06 16.81 34.72
N LEU A 101 -11.43 17.58 33.69
CA LEU A 101 -12.74 18.22 33.60
C LEU A 101 -13.87 17.18 33.46
N ILE A 102 -13.67 16.12 32.66
CA ILE A 102 -14.65 15.04 32.48
C ILE A 102 -14.83 14.23 33.77
N GLU A 103 -13.74 13.94 34.50
CA GLU A 103 -13.80 13.30 35.82
C GLU A 103 -14.60 14.12 36.85
N HIS A 104 -14.48 15.46 36.79
CA HIS A 104 -15.30 16.38 37.58
C HIS A 104 -16.70 16.63 37.00
N GLY A 105 -17.15 15.81 36.04
CA GLY A 105 -18.53 15.77 35.56
C GLY A 105 -18.81 16.61 34.30
N ALA A 106 -17.80 17.16 33.61
CA ALA A 106 -18.02 17.91 32.37
C ALA A 106 -18.73 17.06 31.31
N GLY A 107 -19.98 17.40 30.99
CA GLY A 107 -20.79 16.64 30.04
C GLY A 107 -20.23 16.70 28.61
N VAL A 108 -19.59 15.64 28.13
CA VAL A 108 -18.92 15.58 26.80
C VAL A 108 -19.82 15.92 25.61
N ASN A 109 -21.14 15.79 25.76
CA ASN A 109 -22.15 16.09 24.75
C ASN A 109 -22.85 17.45 24.96
N VAL A 110 -22.32 18.30 25.84
CA VAL A 110 -22.75 19.70 26.02
C VAL A 110 -22.69 20.47 24.70
N ALA A 111 -23.63 21.39 24.51
CA ALA A 111 -23.77 22.20 23.33
C ALA A 111 -23.64 23.69 23.68
N ASP A 112 -22.91 24.44 22.85
CA ASP A 112 -22.83 25.91 22.92
C ASP A 112 -24.08 26.58 22.30
N LEU A 113 -24.05 27.90 22.06
CA LEU A 113 -25.17 28.58 21.38
C LEU A 113 -25.36 28.11 19.93
N TRP A 114 -24.31 27.71 19.21
CA TRP A 114 -24.34 27.22 17.83
C TRP A 114 -24.48 25.70 17.70
N LYS A 115 -24.74 24.99 18.81
CA LYS A 115 -24.80 23.52 18.94
C LYS A 115 -23.48 22.78 18.66
N PHE A 116 -22.36 23.47 18.63
CA PHE A 116 -21.04 22.84 18.67
C PHE A 116 -20.86 22.13 20.02
N THR A 117 -20.30 20.92 19.97
CA THR A 117 -19.88 20.16 21.15
C THR A 117 -18.35 20.19 21.28
N PRO A 118 -17.78 19.82 22.43
CA PRO A 118 -16.33 19.66 22.57
C PRO A 118 -15.69 18.75 21.50
N LEU A 119 -16.44 17.78 20.95
CA LEU A 119 -15.99 16.92 19.85
C LEU A 119 -15.95 17.65 18.50
N HIS A 120 -16.86 18.59 18.24
CA HIS A 120 -16.78 19.46 17.06
C HIS A 120 -15.53 20.35 17.12
N GLU A 121 -15.25 20.94 18.29
CA GLU A 121 -14.03 21.74 18.51
C GLU A 121 -12.76 20.89 18.34
N ALA A 122 -12.67 19.72 18.96
CA ALA A 122 -11.52 18.84 18.81
C ALA A 122 -11.30 18.43 17.33
N ALA A 123 -12.36 18.07 16.61
CA ALA A 123 -12.31 17.66 15.22
C ALA A 123 -11.87 18.79 14.28
N ALA A 124 -12.48 19.98 14.40
CA ALA A 124 -12.17 21.16 13.57
C ALA A 124 -10.74 21.70 13.80
N LYS A 125 -10.08 21.30 14.88
CA LYS A 125 -8.70 21.69 15.22
C LYS A 125 -7.68 20.53 15.08
N GLY A 126 -8.09 19.37 14.55
CA GLY A 126 -7.20 18.22 14.27
C GLY A 126 -6.74 17.46 15.52
N LYS A 127 -7.47 17.54 16.64
CA LYS A 127 -7.01 17.07 17.97
C LYS A 127 -7.32 15.59 18.19
N PHE A 128 -6.61 14.71 17.48
CA PHE A 128 -6.84 13.25 17.47
C PHE A 128 -7.02 12.61 18.87
N GLU A 129 -6.07 12.77 19.79
CA GLU A 129 -6.16 12.14 21.12
C GLU A 129 -7.30 12.73 21.97
N ILE A 130 -7.70 14.00 21.75
CA ILE A 130 -8.89 14.59 22.38
C ILE A 130 -10.17 13.99 21.80
N CYS A 131 -10.27 13.84 20.47
CA CYS A 131 -11.42 13.18 19.84
C CYS A 131 -11.58 11.75 20.40
N LYS A 132 -10.47 11.02 20.56
CA LYS A 132 -10.42 9.66 21.08
C LYS A 132 -10.82 9.58 22.56
N LEU A 133 -10.33 10.51 23.39
CA LEU A 133 -10.75 10.67 24.79
C LEU A 133 -12.24 10.99 24.91
N LEU A 134 -12.75 11.94 24.12
CA LEU A 134 -14.17 12.28 24.12
C LEU A 134 -15.06 11.11 23.69
N LEU A 135 -14.67 10.35 22.66
CA LEU A 135 -15.38 9.13 22.24
C LEU A 135 -15.36 8.04 23.31
N LYS A 136 -14.21 7.79 23.97
CA LYS A 136 -14.07 6.89 25.14
C LYS A 136 -15.06 7.24 26.26
N HIS A 137 -15.34 8.53 26.47
CA HIS A 137 -16.30 9.02 27.47
C HIS A 137 -17.72 9.27 26.92
N GLY A 138 -18.04 8.74 25.72
CA GLY A 138 -19.41 8.71 25.19
C GLY A 138 -19.86 9.96 24.41
N ALA A 139 -18.94 10.75 23.86
CA ALA A 139 -19.30 11.82 22.92
C ALA A 139 -19.92 11.24 21.63
N ASP A 140 -20.97 11.88 21.12
CA ASP A 140 -21.71 11.45 19.93
C ASP A 140 -21.10 12.05 18.64
N PRO A 141 -20.48 11.23 17.76
CA PRO A 141 -19.90 11.70 16.50
C PRO A 141 -20.94 12.02 15.42
N ASN A 142 -22.22 11.71 15.63
CA ASN A 142 -23.31 11.99 14.68
C ASN A 142 -24.09 13.25 15.06
N LYS A 143 -23.79 13.85 16.22
CA LYS A 143 -24.48 15.05 16.71
C LYS A 143 -24.23 16.24 15.78
N LYS A 144 -25.29 16.93 15.39
CA LYS A 144 -25.21 18.04 14.42
C LYS A 144 -25.24 19.42 15.08
N ASN A 145 -24.41 20.32 14.58
CA ASN A 145 -24.42 21.75 14.93
C ASN A 145 -25.64 22.47 14.32
N ARG A 146 -25.72 23.81 14.42
CA ARG A 146 -26.81 24.61 13.81
C ARG A 146 -26.85 24.53 12.27
N ASP A 147 -25.71 24.38 11.62
CA ASP A 147 -25.57 24.35 10.16
C ASP A 147 -25.90 22.97 9.57
N GLY A 148 -26.06 21.95 10.43
CA GLY A 148 -26.33 20.57 10.05
C GLY A 148 -25.08 19.68 9.93
N ASN A 149 -23.90 20.24 10.21
CA ASN A 149 -22.60 19.56 10.18
C ASN A 149 -22.40 18.72 11.44
N THR A 150 -21.83 17.53 11.29
CA THR A 150 -21.28 16.69 12.37
C THR A 150 -19.81 17.06 12.66
N PRO A 151 -19.19 16.56 13.75
CA PRO A 151 -17.74 16.67 13.94
C PRO A 151 -16.91 16.19 12.74
N LEU A 152 -17.35 15.13 12.04
CA LEU A 152 -16.66 14.59 10.87
C LEU A 152 -16.67 15.57 9.68
N ASP A 153 -17.78 16.29 9.47
CA ASP A 153 -17.93 17.27 8.39
C ASP A 153 -17.08 18.54 8.61
N LEU A 154 -16.53 18.73 9.82
CA LEU A 154 -15.63 19.83 10.18
C LEU A 154 -14.14 19.46 10.16
N VAL A 155 -13.79 18.18 9.92
CA VAL A 155 -12.39 17.75 9.83
C VAL A 155 -11.76 18.35 8.56
N LYS A 156 -10.55 18.89 8.69
CA LYS A 156 -9.84 19.52 7.57
C LYS A 156 -9.40 18.49 6.53
N GLU A 157 -9.35 18.92 5.28
CA GLU A 157 -8.70 18.17 4.22
C GLU A 157 -7.24 17.88 4.60
N GLY A 158 -6.88 16.60 4.70
CA GLY A 158 -5.56 16.13 5.14
C GLY A 158 -5.56 15.42 6.50
N ASP A 159 -6.45 15.78 7.44
CA ASP A 159 -6.52 15.23 8.81
C ASP A 159 -7.19 13.84 8.85
N ASN A 160 -6.69 12.91 8.02
CA ASN A 160 -7.24 11.58 7.77
C ASN A 160 -7.46 10.77 9.05
N ASP A 161 -6.53 10.83 10.00
CA ASP A 161 -6.59 10.07 11.26
C ASP A 161 -7.79 10.47 12.12
N VAL A 162 -8.14 11.77 12.16
CA VAL A 162 -9.33 12.27 12.87
C VAL A 162 -10.60 11.88 12.11
N ALA A 163 -10.58 11.98 10.77
CA ALA A 163 -11.70 11.60 9.93
C ALA A 163 -12.01 10.09 10.02
N ASP A 164 -11.00 9.24 10.17
CA ASP A 164 -11.18 7.79 10.28
C ASP A 164 -11.61 7.37 11.69
N LEU A 165 -11.05 8.00 12.73
CA LEU A 165 -11.51 7.83 14.11
C LEU A 165 -13.00 8.16 14.27
N LEU A 166 -13.48 9.24 13.65
CA LEU A 166 -14.89 9.66 13.70
C LEU A 166 -15.82 8.80 12.82
N ARG A 167 -15.28 8.10 11.81
CA ARG A 167 -16.01 7.10 11.01
C ARG A 167 -16.10 5.73 11.70
N GLY A 168 -15.15 5.41 12.58
CA GLY A 168 -15.02 4.09 13.18
C GLY A 168 -14.97 2.97 12.13
N ASP A 169 -15.76 1.92 12.32
CA ASP A 169 -15.87 0.76 11.44
C ASP A 169 -16.10 1.10 9.96
N ALA A 170 -16.78 2.21 9.66
CA ALA A 170 -17.00 2.64 8.29
C ALA A 170 -15.68 2.99 7.55
N ALA A 171 -14.64 3.42 8.26
CA ALA A 171 -13.31 3.65 7.69
C ALA A 171 -12.61 2.34 7.33
N LEU A 172 -12.76 1.29 8.15
CA LEU A 172 -12.21 -0.04 7.86
C LEU A 172 -12.94 -0.68 6.67
N LEU A 173 -14.27 -0.61 6.63
CA LEU A 173 -15.09 -1.10 5.52
C LEU A 173 -14.73 -0.42 4.18
N GLU A 174 -14.62 0.91 4.15
CA GLU A 174 -14.19 1.65 2.95
C GLU A 174 -12.72 1.40 2.58
N ALA A 175 -11.82 1.23 3.55
CA ALA A 175 -10.42 0.87 3.29
C ALA A 175 -10.30 -0.52 2.65
N ALA A 176 -11.05 -1.50 3.16
CA ALA A 176 -11.06 -2.88 2.65
C ALA A 176 -11.69 -2.98 1.25
N LYS A 177 -12.75 -2.20 1.00
CA LYS A 177 -13.37 -2.03 -0.32
C LYS A 177 -12.46 -1.38 -1.35
N LYS A 178 -11.62 -0.41 -0.92
CA LYS A 178 -10.68 0.33 -1.78
C LYS A 178 -9.30 -0.34 -1.92
N GLY A 179 -9.08 -1.51 -1.34
CA GLY A 179 -7.81 -2.24 -1.42
C GLY A 179 -6.64 -1.54 -0.71
N ASN A 180 -6.90 -0.63 0.24
CA ASN A 180 -5.83 0.10 0.91
C ASN A 180 -5.33 -0.66 2.15
N LEU A 181 -4.42 -1.63 1.90
CA LEU A 181 -3.86 -2.50 2.94
C LEU A 181 -3.29 -1.72 4.14
N ALA A 182 -2.50 -0.66 3.90
CA ALA A 182 -1.91 0.13 4.98
C ALA A 182 -2.96 0.81 5.89
N ARG A 183 -4.10 1.25 5.33
CA ARG A 183 -5.23 1.76 6.12
C ARG A 183 -5.98 0.64 6.84
N VAL A 184 -6.16 -0.52 6.21
CA VAL A 184 -6.77 -1.69 6.87
C VAL A 184 -5.91 -2.14 8.08
N GLN A 185 -4.59 -2.25 7.91
CA GLN A 185 -3.64 -2.58 8.97
C GLN A 185 -3.65 -1.56 10.12
N LYS A 186 -3.85 -0.27 9.84
CA LYS A 186 -3.94 0.78 10.87
C LYS A 186 -5.28 0.81 11.61
N LEU A 187 -6.37 0.38 10.98
CA LEU A 187 -7.74 0.50 11.49
C LEU A 187 -8.33 -0.80 12.04
N SER A 188 -7.71 -1.94 11.75
CA SER A 188 -8.14 -3.26 12.23
C SER A 188 -7.77 -3.50 13.69
N THR A 189 -8.75 -3.97 14.45
CA THR A 189 -8.60 -4.47 15.82
C THR A 189 -9.32 -5.81 15.91
N GLN A 190 -9.02 -6.61 16.94
CA GLN A 190 -9.72 -7.89 17.16
C GLN A 190 -11.23 -7.71 17.44
N GLU A 191 -11.65 -6.51 17.84
CA GLU A 191 -13.07 -6.19 18.07
C GLU A 191 -13.80 -5.81 16.76
N ASN A 192 -13.13 -5.15 15.81
CA ASN A 192 -13.75 -4.64 14.58
C ASN A 192 -13.41 -5.41 13.29
N ILE A 193 -12.54 -6.43 13.32
CA ILE A 193 -12.17 -7.22 12.14
C ILE A 193 -13.41 -7.84 11.43
N ASN A 194 -14.47 -8.11 12.20
CA ASN A 194 -15.77 -8.62 11.75
C ASN A 194 -16.92 -7.59 11.86
N CYS A 195 -16.60 -6.28 11.85
CA CYS A 195 -17.59 -5.20 11.84
C CYS A 195 -18.52 -5.28 10.60
N ARG A 196 -19.63 -4.54 10.60
CA ARG A 196 -20.68 -4.68 9.57
C ARG A 196 -21.24 -3.36 9.07
N ASP A 197 -21.45 -3.29 7.76
CA ASP A 197 -22.18 -2.22 7.07
C ASP A 197 -23.65 -2.17 7.51
N SER A 198 -23.94 -1.37 8.53
CA SER A 198 -25.28 -1.22 9.12
C SER A 198 -26.31 -0.56 8.20
N GLN A 199 -25.88 0.12 7.12
CA GLN A 199 -26.77 0.90 6.26
C GLN A 199 -27.10 0.17 4.95
N GLY A 200 -26.16 -0.61 4.39
CA GLY A 200 -26.33 -1.36 3.15
C GLY A 200 -26.60 -2.85 3.35
N ARG A 201 -25.61 -3.68 3.02
CA ARG A 201 -25.75 -5.14 2.92
C ARG A 201 -25.45 -5.91 4.21
N ASN A 202 -25.11 -5.26 5.33
CA ASN A 202 -24.58 -5.95 6.52
C ASN A 202 -23.28 -6.74 6.23
N SER A 203 -22.54 -6.32 5.19
CA SER A 203 -21.26 -6.88 4.76
C SER A 203 -20.16 -6.65 5.78
N THR A 204 -19.27 -7.62 5.95
CA THR A 204 -18.00 -7.46 6.70
C THR A 204 -16.88 -6.88 5.82
N PRO A 205 -15.73 -6.43 6.38
CA PRO A 205 -14.57 -6.03 5.58
C PRO A 205 -14.13 -7.10 4.56
N LEU A 206 -14.21 -8.38 4.95
CA LEU A 206 -13.85 -9.51 4.08
C LEU A 206 -14.81 -9.68 2.89
N HIS A 207 -16.12 -9.44 3.07
CA HIS A 207 -17.07 -9.42 1.94
C HIS A 207 -16.71 -8.35 0.91
N LEU A 208 -16.23 -7.19 1.37
CA LEU A 208 -15.86 -6.07 0.52
C LEU A 208 -14.51 -6.33 -0.17
N ALA A 209 -13.50 -6.81 0.57
CA ALA A 209 -12.23 -7.22 -0.02
C ALA A 209 -12.42 -8.32 -1.08
N ALA A 210 -13.25 -9.32 -0.78
CA ALA A 210 -13.56 -10.41 -1.69
C ALA A 210 -14.33 -9.95 -2.94
N GLY A 211 -15.35 -9.11 -2.81
CA GLY A 211 -16.15 -8.64 -3.95
C GLY A 211 -15.41 -7.66 -4.87
N TYR A 212 -14.44 -6.90 -4.36
CA TYR A 212 -13.67 -5.90 -5.10
C TYR A 212 -12.26 -6.38 -5.51
N ASN A 213 -11.97 -7.68 -5.40
CA ASN A 213 -10.69 -8.33 -5.77
C ASN A 213 -9.43 -7.83 -5.03
N ASN A 214 -9.57 -7.43 -3.78
CA ASN A 214 -8.46 -6.90 -2.98
C ASN A 214 -7.72 -8.04 -2.24
N VAL A 215 -6.97 -8.86 -2.98
CA VAL A 215 -6.36 -10.12 -2.48
C VAL A 215 -5.49 -9.92 -1.24
N GLU A 216 -4.56 -8.97 -1.28
CA GLU A 216 -3.66 -8.64 -0.14
C GLU A 216 -4.44 -8.26 1.14
N VAL A 217 -5.56 -7.55 0.97
CA VAL A 217 -6.46 -7.18 2.07
C VAL A 217 -7.24 -8.39 2.57
N ALA A 218 -7.76 -9.23 1.67
CA ALA A 218 -8.48 -10.43 2.06
C ALA A 218 -7.60 -11.40 2.85
N GLU A 219 -6.32 -11.56 2.45
CA GLU A 219 -5.37 -12.42 3.16
C GLU A 219 -5.06 -11.86 4.55
N PHE A 220 -4.70 -10.57 4.65
CA PHE A 220 -4.47 -9.93 5.95
C PHE A 220 -5.69 -10.01 6.89
N LEU A 221 -6.91 -9.81 6.37
CA LEU A 221 -8.13 -9.92 7.17
C LEU A 221 -8.34 -11.34 7.70
N LEU A 222 -8.11 -12.36 6.86
CA LEU A 222 -8.23 -13.78 7.24
C LEU A 222 -7.17 -14.19 8.28
N GLU A 223 -5.92 -13.78 8.09
CA GLU A 223 -4.83 -14.01 9.05
C GLU A 223 -5.10 -13.37 10.42
N ASN A 224 -5.88 -12.28 10.46
CA ASN A 224 -6.25 -11.56 11.68
C ASN A 224 -7.63 -11.96 12.25
N GLY A 225 -8.25 -13.04 11.77
CA GLY A 225 -9.47 -13.61 12.37
C GLY A 225 -10.79 -13.12 11.76
N ALA A 226 -10.80 -12.59 10.53
CA ALA A 226 -12.05 -12.37 9.81
C ALA A 226 -12.77 -13.70 9.55
N ASP A 227 -14.08 -13.74 9.84
CA ASP A 227 -14.92 -14.91 9.65
C ASP A 227 -15.18 -15.15 8.16
N VAL A 228 -14.51 -16.17 7.64
CA VAL A 228 -14.57 -16.64 6.24
C VAL A 228 -15.97 -17.10 5.80
N ASN A 229 -16.87 -17.38 6.77
CA ASN A 229 -18.22 -17.87 6.57
C ASN A 229 -19.29 -16.91 7.14
N ALA A 230 -18.90 -15.67 7.50
CA ALA A 230 -19.84 -14.65 7.94
C ALA A 230 -20.93 -14.42 6.88
N GLN A 231 -22.18 -14.29 7.29
CA GLN A 231 -23.30 -14.05 6.38
C GLN A 231 -23.73 -12.57 6.36
N ASP A 232 -23.96 -12.06 5.15
CA ASP A 232 -24.56 -10.74 4.91
C ASP A 232 -26.10 -10.75 5.07
N LYS A 233 -26.76 -9.63 4.75
CA LYS A 233 -28.22 -9.46 4.82
C LYS A 233 -29.00 -10.35 3.83
N GLY A 234 -28.37 -10.83 2.76
CA GLY A 234 -28.89 -11.85 1.84
C GLY A 234 -28.56 -13.30 2.26
N GLY A 235 -27.73 -13.50 3.28
CA GLY A 235 -27.19 -14.82 3.64
C GLY A 235 -25.96 -15.23 2.81
N LEU A 236 -25.46 -14.35 1.95
CA LEU A 236 -24.26 -14.57 1.15
C LEU A 236 -23.04 -14.59 2.08
N ILE A 237 -22.06 -15.44 1.79
CA ILE A 237 -20.73 -15.40 2.43
C ILE A 237 -19.70 -14.75 1.49
N PRO A 238 -18.47 -14.40 1.93
CA PRO A 238 -17.46 -13.79 1.07
C PRO A 238 -17.16 -14.58 -0.22
N LEU A 239 -17.30 -15.91 -0.19
CA LEU A 239 -17.11 -16.75 -1.38
C LEU A 239 -18.20 -16.51 -2.45
N HIS A 240 -19.46 -16.23 -2.09
CA HIS A 240 -20.49 -15.85 -3.07
C HIS A 240 -20.12 -14.54 -3.79
N ASN A 241 -19.67 -13.53 -3.03
CA ASN A 241 -19.20 -12.26 -3.60
C ASN A 241 -18.04 -12.49 -4.58
N ALA A 242 -17.03 -13.29 -4.22
CA ALA A 242 -15.92 -13.65 -5.10
C ALA A 242 -16.40 -14.39 -6.36
N SER A 243 -17.36 -15.31 -6.19
CA SER A 243 -17.85 -16.20 -7.25
C SER A 243 -18.69 -15.47 -8.31
N SER A 244 -19.55 -14.53 -7.91
CA SER A 244 -20.36 -13.75 -8.85
C SER A 244 -19.50 -12.88 -9.78
N TYR A 245 -18.45 -12.27 -9.23
CA TYR A 245 -17.53 -11.43 -10.00
C TYR A 245 -16.42 -12.20 -10.73
N GLY A 246 -16.13 -13.44 -10.34
CA GLY A 246 -15.15 -14.32 -11.00
C GLY A 246 -13.73 -14.22 -10.44
N HIS A 247 -13.56 -13.79 -9.19
CA HIS A 247 -12.26 -13.52 -8.57
C HIS A 247 -11.58 -14.81 -8.09
N VAL A 248 -10.87 -15.49 -9.00
CA VAL A 248 -10.28 -16.82 -8.78
C VAL A 248 -9.30 -16.84 -7.60
N ASP A 249 -8.39 -15.86 -7.50
CA ASP A 249 -7.37 -15.82 -6.43
C ASP A 249 -8.00 -15.62 -5.05
N ILE A 250 -9.04 -14.77 -4.96
CA ILE A 250 -9.86 -14.60 -3.76
C ILE A 250 -10.54 -15.93 -3.38
N ALA A 251 -11.15 -16.63 -4.35
CA ALA A 251 -11.85 -17.88 -4.08
C ALA A 251 -10.88 -18.97 -3.59
N ALA A 252 -9.70 -19.10 -4.20
CA ALA A 252 -8.66 -20.03 -3.78
C ALA A 252 -8.14 -19.70 -2.36
N LEU A 253 -7.99 -18.41 -2.04
CA LEU A 253 -7.62 -17.92 -0.71
C LEU A 253 -8.71 -18.23 0.34
N LEU A 254 -9.99 -17.99 0.04
CA LEU A 254 -11.10 -18.34 0.94
C LEU A 254 -11.19 -19.86 1.17
N ILE A 255 -10.91 -20.68 0.15
CA ILE A 255 -10.82 -22.14 0.25
C ILE A 255 -9.63 -22.57 1.12
N LYS A 256 -8.44 -21.96 0.95
CA LYS A 256 -7.27 -22.13 1.83
C LYS A 256 -7.62 -21.88 3.31
N PHE A 257 -8.49 -20.91 3.58
CA PHE A 257 -9.00 -20.59 4.93
C PHE A 257 -10.29 -21.35 5.32
N SER A 258 -10.61 -22.48 4.66
CA SER A 258 -11.73 -23.37 5.00
C SER A 258 -13.13 -22.74 4.92
N THR A 259 -13.37 -21.93 3.89
CA THR A 259 -14.73 -21.48 3.54
C THR A 259 -15.67 -22.64 3.19
N CYS A 260 -16.95 -22.49 3.48
CA CYS A 260 -17.99 -23.46 3.13
C CYS A 260 -18.32 -23.36 1.63
N VAL A 261 -17.65 -24.16 0.81
CA VAL A 261 -17.80 -24.21 -0.66
C VAL A 261 -19.26 -24.40 -1.10
N ASN A 262 -20.04 -25.19 -0.36
CA ASN A 262 -21.48 -25.41 -0.58
C ASN A 262 -22.38 -24.61 0.39
N ALA A 263 -21.92 -23.47 0.92
CA ALA A 263 -22.78 -22.56 1.68
C ALA A 263 -23.96 -22.09 0.82
N VAL A 264 -25.15 -22.02 1.42
CA VAL A 264 -26.36 -21.49 0.78
C VAL A 264 -26.74 -20.13 1.36
N ASP A 265 -27.23 -19.26 0.48
CA ASP A 265 -27.85 -17.99 0.87
C ASP A 265 -29.34 -18.16 1.24
N ARG A 266 -30.06 -17.05 1.43
CA ARG A 266 -31.50 -17.07 1.77
C ARG A 266 -32.42 -17.61 0.67
N TRP A 267 -31.93 -17.79 -0.55
CA TRP A 267 -32.67 -18.33 -1.70
C TRP A 267 -32.16 -19.72 -2.12
N GLY A 268 -31.21 -20.30 -1.39
CA GLY A 268 -30.62 -21.60 -1.69
C GLY A 268 -29.51 -21.58 -2.74
N PHE A 269 -29.03 -20.41 -3.16
CA PHE A 269 -27.93 -20.30 -4.12
C PHE A 269 -26.60 -20.61 -3.43
N THR A 270 -25.80 -21.48 -4.05
CA THR A 270 -24.41 -21.73 -3.64
C THR A 270 -23.44 -20.84 -4.43
N PRO A 271 -22.17 -20.70 -4.00
CA PRO A 271 -21.12 -20.08 -4.80
C PRO A 271 -21.02 -20.61 -6.23
N LEU A 272 -21.31 -21.91 -6.46
CA LEU A 272 -21.34 -22.51 -7.80
C LEU A 272 -22.55 -22.06 -8.63
N HIS A 273 -23.71 -21.79 -8.01
CA HIS A 273 -24.86 -21.19 -8.72
C HIS A 273 -24.50 -19.78 -9.22
N GLU A 274 -23.88 -18.94 -8.35
CA GLU A 274 -23.40 -17.60 -8.72
C GLU A 274 -22.34 -17.65 -9.83
N ALA A 275 -21.31 -18.48 -9.66
CA ALA A 275 -20.25 -18.66 -10.66
C ALA A 275 -20.82 -19.10 -12.01
N SER A 276 -21.75 -20.06 -12.00
CA SER A 276 -22.40 -20.59 -13.21
C SER A 276 -23.26 -19.53 -13.92
N GLN A 277 -24.16 -18.87 -13.19
CA GLN A 277 -25.06 -17.87 -13.76
C GLN A 277 -24.31 -16.66 -14.36
N LYS A 278 -23.12 -16.32 -13.84
CA LYS A 278 -22.28 -15.24 -14.40
C LYS A 278 -21.20 -15.71 -15.39
N GLY A 279 -21.19 -16.99 -15.80
CA GLY A 279 -20.27 -17.52 -16.80
C GLY A 279 -18.80 -17.58 -16.34
N ARG A 280 -18.53 -17.97 -15.10
CA ARG A 280 -17.18 -17.92 -14.48
C ARG A 280 -16.44 -19.25 -14.58
N THR A 281 -16.18 -19.73 -15.78
CA THR A 281 -15.69 -21.09 -16.07
C THR A 281 -14.48 -21.54 -15.25
N GLN A 282 -13.44 -20.71 -15.13
CA GLN A 282 -12.26 -21.02 -14.30
C GLN A 282 -12.60 -21.19 -12.82
N LEU A 283 -13.54 -20.38 -12.31
CA LEU A 283 -13.96 -20.40 -10.92
C LEU A 283 -14.97 -21.54 -10.65
N CYS A 284 -15.83 -21.88 -11.61
CA CYS A 284 -16.62 -23.11 -11.57
C CYS A 284 -15.71 -24.34 -11.45
N ALA A 285 -14.64 -24.41 -12.25
CA ALA A 285 -13.67 -25.51 -12.20
C ALA A 285 -12.94 -25.58 -10.84
N LEU A 286 -12.52 -24.43 -10.30
CA LEU A 286 -11.94 -24.35 -8.95
C LEU A 286 -12.91 -24.84 -7.87
N LEU A 287 -14.16 -24.37 -7.88
CA LEU A 287 -15.18 -24.77 -6.92
C LEU A 287 -15.46 -26.28 -6.98
N LEU A 288 -15.62 -26.85 -8.19
CA LEU A 288 -15.82 -28.29 -8.39
C LEU A 288 -14.61 -29.10 -7.89
N ALA A 289 -13.38 -28.67 -8.19
CA ALA A 289 -12.16 -29.32 -7.72
C ALA A 289 -12.02 -29.32 -6.19
N HIS A 290 -12.68 -28.38 -5.50
CA HIS A 290 -12.76 -28.29 -4.05
C HIS A 290 -14.11 -28.77 -3.46
N GLY A 291 -14.85 -29.60 -4.19
CA GLY A 291 -16.02 -30.31 -3.68
C GLY A 291 -17.34 -29.54 -3.72
N ALA A 292 -17.48 -28.53 -4.58
CA ALA A 292 -18.79 -27.97 -4.89
C ALA A 292 -19.70 -29.02 -5.55
N ASP A 293 -20.94 -29.10 -5.11
CA ASP A 293 -21.92 -30.07 -5.61
C ASP A 293 -22.77 -29.45 -6.73
N PRO A 294 -22.64 -29.90 -8.00
CA PRO A 294 -23.41 -29.39 -9.13
C PRO A 294 -24.87 -29.88 -9.14
N THR A 295 -25.27 -30.77 -8.23
CA THR A 295 -26.62 -31.34 -8.15
C THR A 295 -27.52 -30.62 -7.13
N LEU A 296 -26.94 -29.80 -6.25
CA LEU A 296 -27.69 -28.95 -5.32
C LEU A 296 -28.64 -28.01 -6.06
N LYS A 297 -29.79 -27.74 -5.44
CA LYS A 297 -30.85 -26.91 -6.02
C LYS A 297 -31.16 -25.71 -5.14
N ASN A 298 -31.39 -24.57 -5.77
CA ASN A 298 -31.97 -23.39 -5.13
C ASN A 298 -33.47 -23.59 -4.79
N GLN A 299 -34.10 -22.59 -4.17
CA GLN A 299 -35.53 -22.64 -3.82
C GLN A 299 -36.48 -22.67 -5.04
N GLU A 300 -36.02 -22.31 -6.23
CA GLU A 300 -36.76 -22.47 -7.49
C GLU A 300 -36.61 -23.88 -8.10
N GLY A 301 -35.81 -24.76 -7.47
CA GLY A 301 -35.56 -26.12 -7.94
C GLY A 301 -34.52 -26.22 -9.06
N GLN A 302 -33.84 -25.13 -9.39
CA GLN A 302 -32.79 -25.04 -10.41
C GLN A 302 -31.43 -25.45 -9.81
N THR A 303 -30.62 -26.17 -10.59
CA THR A 303 -29.21 -26.45 -10.33
C THR A 303 -28.31 -25.36 -10.92
N PRO A 304 -26.98 -25.35 -10.63
CA PRO A 304 -26.04 -24.51 -11.36
C PRO A 304 -26.08 -24.72 -12.88
N LEU A 305 -26.34 -25.95 -13.38
CA LEU A 305 -26.40 -26.24 -14.81
C LEU A 305 -27.64 -25.60 -15.48
N ASP A 306 -28.76 -25.54 -14.77
CA ASP A 306 -30.00 -24.88 -15.25
C ASP A 306 -29.85 -23.35 -15.36
N LEU A 307 -28.86 -22.77 -14.65
CA LEU A 307 -28.62 -21.32 -14.59
C LEU A 307 -27.58 -20.77 -15.58
N THR A 308 -26.69 -21.60 -16.15
CA THR A 308 -25.69 -21.10 -17.10
C THR A 308 -26.31 -20.76 -18.45
N SER A 309 -25.91 -19.64 -19.03
CA SER A 309 -26.05 -19.35 -20.46
C SER A 309 -24.83 -19.78 -21.28
N ALA A 310 -23.63 -19.78 -20.68
CA ALA A 310 -22.34 -20.04 -21.30
C ALA A 310 -22.09 -21.54 -21.58
N GLU A 311 -21.61 -21.85 -22.79
CA GLU A 311 -21.49 -23.22 -23.29
C GLU A 311 -20.31 -24.00 -22.69
N ASP A 312 -19.22 -23.31 -22.36
CA ASP A 312 -18.05 -23.87 -21.70
C ASP A 312 -18.35 -24.23 -20.23
N VAL A 313 -19.08 -23.37 -19.51
CA VAL A 313 -19.65 -23.69 -18.19
C VAL A 313 -20.66 -24.84 -18.28
N ARG A 314 -21.50 -24.87 -19.32
CA ARG A 314 -22.48 -25.94 -19.55
C ARG A 314 -21.80 -27.29 -19.76
N ALA A 315 -20.76 -27.36 -20.59
CA ALA A 315 -19.96 -28.56 -20.80
C ALA A 315 -19.30 -29.02 -19.48
N LEU A 316 -18.58 -28.11 -18.80
CA LEU A 316 -17.91 -28.38 -17.53
C LEU A 316 -18.85 -28.93 -16.44
N LEU A 317 -20.06 -28.35 -16.31
CA LEU A 317 -21.05 -28.82 -15.34
C LEU A 317 -21.72 -30.13 -15.77
N SER A 318 -21.90 -30.37 -17.08
CA SER A 318 -22.45 -31.62 -17.59
C SER A 318 -21.50 -32.80 -17.34
N ASP A 319 -20.20 -32.60 -17.55
CA ASP A 319 -19.16 -33.60 -17.25
C ASP A 319 -19.00 -33.85 -15.74
N ALA A 320 -19.32 -32.86 -14.90
CA ALA A 320 -19.27 -32.96 -13.45
C ALA A 320 -20.52 -33.58 -12.80
N MET A 321 -21.64 -33.70 -13.53
CA MET A 321 -22.85 -34.34 -13.02
C MET A 321 -22.78 -35.88 -13.17
N PRO A 322 -23.22 -36.65 -12.16
CA PRO A 322 -23.27 -38.10 -12.28
C PRO A 322 -24.28 -38.52 -13.38
N PRO A 323 -23.97 -39.54 -14.21
CA PRO A 323 -24.85 -39.95 -15.29
C PRO A 323 -26.20 -40.43 -14.76
N LEU A 324 -27.28 -40.04 -15.45
CA LEU A 324 -28.68 -40.28 -15.06
C LEU A 324 -29.06 -41.76 -14.83
N SER A 325 -28.23 -42.71 -15.30
CA SER A 325 -28.36 -44.14 -15.03
C SER A 325 -28.10 -44.54 -13.56
N ALA A 326 -27.46 -43.70 -12.75
CA ALA A 326 -27.17 -43.98 -11.34
C ALA A 326 -28.36 -43.75 -10.38
N LEU A 327 -29.45 -43.11 -10.83
CA LEU A 327 -30.58 -42.70 -10.00
C LEU A 327 -31.84 -43.56 -10.21
N THR A 328 -31.71 -44.87 -10.00
CA THR A 328 -32.86 -45.77 -9.78
C THR A 328 -32.58 -46.68 -8.58
N ILE A 329 -33.66 -47.07 -7.86
CA ILE A 329 -33.62 -47.61 -6.47
C ILE A 329 -33.29 -46.49 -5.46
N SER A 330 -34.13 -46.15 -4.46
CA SER A 330 -35.40 -46.74 -4.02
C SER A 330 -36.42 -45.65 -3.66
N THR A 331 -37.67 -45.81 -4.10
CA THR A 331 -38.81 -44.99 -3.69
C THR A 331 -39.79 -45.80 -2.83
N GLN A 332 -39.92 -45.45 -1.55
CA GLN A 332 -41.17 -45.66 -0.80
C GLN A 332 -41.49 -44.44 0.07
N PRO A 333 -42.73 -43.94 0.04
CA PRO A 333 -43.16 -42.85 0.92
C PRO A 333 -43.65 -43.41 2.27
N SER A 334 -43.30 -42.73 3.36
CA SER A 334 -44.03 -42.83 4.62
C SER A 334 -44.09 -41.45 5.28
N ALA A 335 -45.19 -41.17 6.00
CA ALA A 335 -45.52 -39.82 6.44
C ALA A 335 -45.32 -39.63 7.95
N THR A 336 -44.98 -38.39 8.31
CA THR A 336 -45.34 -37.70 9.55
C THR A 336 -45.38 -38.51 10.86
N SER A 337 -44.31 -38.46 11.64
CA SER A 337 -44.42 -38.29 13.10
C SER A 337 -43.14 -37.73 13.72
N THR A 338 -43.31 -36.88 14.75
CA THR A 338 -42.23 -36.54 15.70
C THR A 338 -42.39 -37.46 16.93
N PRO A 339 -41.31 -37.78 17.67
CA PRO A 339 -41.03 -36.95 18.85
C PRO A 339 -39.56 -36.87 19.34
N LYS A 340 -39.27 -35.75 20.03
CA LYS A 340 -38.47 -35.59 21.28
C LYS A 340 -37.19 -36.42 21.54
N ILE A 341 -36.08 -35.68 21.57
CA ILE A 341 -35.09 -35.58 22.68
C ILE A 341 -35.19 -36.63 23.82
N SER A 342 -34.15 -37.45 23.95
CA SER A 342 -33.55 -37.93 25.21
C SER A 342 -32.12 -38.40 24.87
N SER A 343 -31.03 -37.72 25.24
CA SER A 343 -30.44 -37.42 26.57
C SER A 343 -29.43 -38.50 27.03
N SER A 344 -28.24 -38.05 27.47
CA SER A 344 -27.17 -38.84 28.16
C SER A 344 -26.50 -39.98 27.36
N SER A 345 -25.20 -40.31 27.53
CA SER A 345 -24.09 -39.65 28.24
C SER A 345 -22.77 -40.41 28.01
N ASN A 346 -21.62 -39.81 28.38
CA ASN A 346 -20.36 -40.50 28.78
C ASN A 346 -19.54 -41.18 27.66
N LEU A 347 -18.21 -41.39 27.75
CA LEU A 347 -17.10 -40.88 28.60
C LEU A 347 -15.76 -41.30 27.96
N ILE A 348 -14.66 -40.52 28.11
CA ILE A 348 -13.23 -41.00 28.24
C ILE A 348 -12.61 -41.76 27.01
N ARG A 349 -11.29 -41.79 26.74
CA ARG A 349 -10.09 -40.96 27.03
C ARG A 349 -8.89 -41.58 26.25
N SER A 350 -7.94 -40.75 25.80
CA SER A 350 -6.52 -41.03 25.45
C SER A 350 -6.05 -42.46 25.09
N GLY A 351 -5.38 -42.57 23.94
CA GLY A 351 -4.35 -43.59 23.67
C GLY A 351 -3.09 -42.92 23.11
N SER A 352 -1.91 -43.37 23.52
CA SER A 352 -0.58 -42.90 23.08
C SER A 352 0.23 -44.08 22.56
N LEU A 353 1.17 -43.83 21.64
CA LEU A 353 2.25 -44.76 21.30
C LEU A 353 3.52 -43.98 20.95
N ASP A 354 4.68 -44.61 21.11
CA ASP A 354 6.02 -44.00 21.07
C ASP A 354 7.06 -45.00 20.51
N HIS A 355 8.33 -44.59 20.39
CA HIS A 355 9.51 -45.33 19.84
C HIS A 355 9.56 -45.48 18.28
N LEU A 356 10.72 -45.69 17.62
CA LEU A 356 12.00 -46.27 18.08
C LEU A 356 13.29 -45.70 17.37
N VAL A 357 14.14 -45.00 18.14
CA VAL A 357 15.61 -45.16 18.38
C VAL A 357 16.63 -45.60 17.29
N GLY A 358 17.68 -44.76 17.08
CA GLY A 358 19.13 -45.14 16.97
C GLY A 358 19.87 -45.02 15.61
N ALA A 359 21.21 -44.92 15.50
CA ALA A 359 22.31 -44.48 16.41
C ALA A 359 23.70 -44.37 15.69
N VAL A 360 24.59 -43.44 16.11
CA VAL A 360 26.09 -43.28 15.87
C VAL A 360 26.64 -43.29 14.41
N GLY A 361 27.83 -42.77 14.01
CA GLY A 361 28.98 -42.02 14.61
C GLY A 361 30.24 -42.20 13.68
N GLY A 362 31.36 -41.43 13.67
CA GLY A 362 31.84 -40.22 14.36
C GLY A 362 33.37 -39.94 14.06
N ALA A 363 33.90 -38.74 14.39
CA ALA A 363 35.32 -38.26 14.25
C ALA A 363 35.89 -37.99 12.82
N GLY A 364 36.87 -37.09 12.60
CA GLY A 364 37.43 -36.05 13.49
C GLY A 364 38.73 -35.33 13.00
N ILE A 365 38.94 -34.09 13.51
CA ILE A 365 40.19 -33.31 13.72
C ILE A 365 41.13 -33.00 12.52
N GLY A 366 41.37 -31.71 12.22
CA GLY A 366 42.42 -31.20 11.31
C GLY A 366 42.61 -29.68 11.45
N ASP A 367 43.78 -29.13 11.09
CA ASP A 367 44.24 -27.75 11.39
C ASP A 367 45.41 -27.31 10.45
N GLY A 368 45.84 -26.03 10.47
CA GLY A 368 47.18 -25.60 10.01
C GLY A 368 47.27 -24.33 9.13
N CYS A 369 47.60 -23.20 9.76
CA CYS A 369 47.87 -21.84 9.26
C CYS A 369 48.92 -21.64 8.11
N ALA A 370 48.72 -20.61 7.25
CA ALA A 370 49.69 -19.62 6.68
C ALA A 370 49.16 -18.97 5.36
N GLU A 371 49.76 -17.94 4.77
CA GLU A 371 49.99 -16.51 5.09
C GLU A 371 50.56 -15.85 3.81
N ARG A 372 50.01 -14.72 3.30
CA ARG A 372 50.52 -13.72 2.30
C ARG A 372 51.19 -14.25 0.98
N THR A 373 51.02 -13.64 -0.19
CA THR A 373 51.20 -12.22 -0.57
C THR A 373 50.62 -11.98 -2.00
N MET A 374 50.42 -10.73 -2.44
CA MET A 374 49.91 -10.40 -3.78
C MET A 374 50.96 -10.46 -4.90
N ALA A 375 50.52 -10.83 -6.11
CA ALA A 375 51.05 -10.38 -7.40
C ALA A 375 49.94 -10.51 -8.48
N GLU A 376 49.99 -9.72 -9.55
CA GLU A 376 48.90 -9.59 -10.54
C GLU A 376 49.06 -10.54 -11.75
N GLY A 377 47.96 -11.04 -12.32
CA GLY A 377 47.97 -11.90 -13.50
C GLY A 377 46.56 -12.25 -14.02
N ALA A 378 46.29 -11.95 -15.28
CA ALA A 378 44.96 -11.91 -15.89
C ALA A 378 44.19 -13.26 -16.04
N LEU A 379 42.86 -13.17 -15.90
CA LEU A 379 41.82 -13.83 -16.73
C LEU A 379 41.95 -15.33 -17.09
N SER A 380 41.34 -16.24 -16.30
CA SER A 380 40.30 -17.16 -16.81
C SER A 380 39.43 -17.74 -15.67
N GLY A 381 38.22 -18.20 -16.01
CA GLY A 381 37.13 -18.52 -15.06
C GLY A 381 36.82 -20.01 -14.87
N ASN A 382 37.83 -20.88 -14.85
CA ASN A 382 37.75 -22.24 -14.29
C ASN A 382 36.68 -23.21 -14.87
N LEU A 383 36.27 -23.04 -16.13
CA LEU A 383 35.36 -24.00 -16.81
C LEU A 383 36.14 -25.08 -17.60
N ASP A 384 37.37 -24.77 -18.03
CA ASP A 384 38.21 -25.62 -18.91
C ASP A 384 38.74 -26.92 -18.26
N THR A 385 38.54 -27.09 -16.95
CA THR A 385 39.15 -28.15 -16.14
C THR A 385 38.20 -29.30 -15.79
N VAL A 386 36.89 -29.14 -16.02
CA VAL A 386 35.86 -30.13 -15.65
C VAL A 386 35.27 -30.78 -16.91
N THR A 387 35.41 -32.10 -17.05
CA THR A 387 34.75 -32.82 -18.14
C THR A 387 33.27 -33.09 -17.80
N ILE A 388 32.39 -33.05 -18.82
CA ILE A 388 30.96 -33.35 -18.64
C ILE A 388 30.72 -34.73 -18.03
N GLY A 389 31.56 -35.72 -18.35
CA GLY A 389 31.49 -37.05 -17.74
C GLY A 389 31.69 -37.02 -16.21
N ALA A 390 32.67 -36.26 -15.72
CA ALA A 390 32.91 -36.10 -14.29
C ALA A 390 31.79 -35.28 -13.61
N PHE A 391 31.29 -34.25 -14.29
CA PHE A 391 30.18 -33.42 -13.80
C PHE A 391 28.88 -34.24 -13.64
N LEU A 392 28.49 -35.02 -14.64
CA LEU A 392 27.30 -35.87 -14.59
C LEU A 392 27.43 -37.00 -13.56
N ASN A 393 28.61 -37.59 -13.39
CA ASN A 393 28.89 -38.55 -12.32
C ASN A 393 28.72 -37.93 -10.93
N GLY A 394 29.23 -36.71 -10.72
CA GLY A 394 29.02 -35.93 -9.49
C GLY A 394 27.54 -35.58 -9.20
N LEU A 395 26.67 -35.64 -10.22
CA LEU A 395 25.22 -35.53 -10.07
C LEU A 395 24.50 -36.89 -9.99
N GLY A 396 25.19 -38.03 -10.15
CA GLY A 396 24.58 -39.35 -10.28
C GLY A 396 23.62 -39.44 -11.48
N LEU A 397 24.05 -38.91 -12.63
CA LEU A 397 23.31 -38.86 -13.90
C LEU A 397 24.11 -39.46 -15.07
N ASP A 398 25.00 -40.40 -14.78
CA ASP A 398 25.89 -41.09 -15.73
C ASP A 398 25.15 -41.66 -16.94
N HIS A 399 23.91 -42.11 -16.77
CA HIS A 399 23.06 -42.64 -17.86
C HIS A 399 22.66 -41.59 -18.91
N LEU A 400 22.90 -40.30 -18.66
CA LEU A 400 22.72 -39.23 -19.65
C LEU A 400 24.00 -38.92 -20.44
N LYS A 401 25.15 -39.46 -20.02
CA LYS A 401 26.46 -39.14 -20.62
C LYS A 401 26.50 -39.39 -22.13
N GLU A 402 25.95 -40.52 -22.59
CA GLU A 402 25.87 -40.85 -24.01
C GLU A 402 25.06 -39.83 -24.83
N ILE A 403 24.08 -39.14 -24.22
CA ILE A 403 23.30 -38.09 -24.89
C ILE A 403 24.17 -36.84 -25.09
N PHE A 404 24.82 -36.37 -24.03
CA PHE A 404 25.71 -35.20 -24.12
C PHE A 404 26.92 -35.46 -25.04
N GLU A 405 27.48 -36.67 -25.04
CA GLU A 405 28.55 -37.08 -25.97
C GLU A 405 28.04 -37.20 -27.41
N ARG A 406 26.82 -37.72 -27.66
CA ARG A 406 26.25 -37.80 -29.02
C ARG A 406 25.98 -36.42 -29.63
N GLU A 407 25.43 -35.49 -28.85
CA GLU A 407 25.16 -34.12 -29.29
C GLU A 407 26.40 -33.19 -29.19
N GLN A 408 27.57 -33.74 -28.83
CA GLN A 408 28.86 -33.02 -28.72
C GLN A 408 28.82 -31.78 -27.79
N ILE A 409 28.01 -31.84 -26.73
CA ILE A 409 27.87 -30.75 -25.77
C ILE A 409 29.09 -30.70 -24.85
N THR A 410 29.62 -29.49 -24.62
CA THR A 410 30.73 -29.17 -23.72
C THR A 410 30.24 -28.35 -22.52
N MET A 411 31.07 -28.16 -21.47
CA MET A 411 30.63 -27.51 -20.21
C MET A 411 30.21 -26.04 -20.39
N ASP A 412 30.81 -25.34 -21.34
CA ASP A 412 30.48 -23.98 -21.79
C ASP A 412 29.11 -23.93 -22.46
N ILE A 413 28.85 -24.79 -23.44
CA ILE A 413 27.51 -24.92 -24.06
C ILE A 413 26.47 -25.24 -22.98
N LEU A 414 26.79 -26.18 -22.08
CA LEU A 414 25.90 -26.61 -21.00
C LEU A 414 25.66 -25.52 -19.92
N ALA A 415 26.49 -24.47 -19.86
CA ALA A 415 26.26 -23.29 -19.03
C ALA A 415 25.24 -22.31 -19.60
N GLU A 416 24.99 -22.36 -20.91
CA GLU A 416 24.04 -21.49 -21.60
C GLU A 416 22.68 -22.17 -21.89
N MET A 417 22.63 -23.52 -21.86
CA MET A 417 21.39 -24.28 -22.05
C MET A 417 20.36 -24.04 -20.93
N GLY A 418 19.08 -23.98 -21.30
CA GLY A 418 17.94 -23.89 -20.39
C GLY A 418 17.15 -25.20 -20.27
N HIS A 419 15.89 -25.07 -19.85
CA HIS A 419 15.02 -26.22 -19.61
C HIS A 419 14.48 -26.87 -20.89
N ASP A 420 14.42 -26.17 -22.02
CA ASP A 420 13.79 -26.67 -23.24
C ASP A 420 14.84 -27.20 -24.24
N GLU A 421 16.01 -26.58 -24.30
CA GLU A 421 17.19 -27.08 -25.03
C GLU A 421 17.61 -28.45 -24.49
N LEU A 422 17.66 -28.61 -23.15
CA LEU A 422 17.92 -29.91 -22.51
C LEU A 422 16.80 -30.94 -22.78
N LYS A 423 15.59 -30.51 -23.13
CA LYS A 423 14.47 -31.39 -23.47
C LYS A 423 14.57 -31.85 -24.92
N GLU A 424 14.97 -30.98 -25.85
CA GLU A 424 15.15 -31.27 -27.27
C GLU A 424 16.24 -32.32 -27.52
N ILE A 425 17.36 -32.27 -26.78
CA ILE A 425 18.41 -33.32 -26.82
C ILE A 425 17.95 -34.67 -26.23
N GLY A 426 16.76 -34.72 -25.60
CA GLY A 426 16.10 -35.95 -25.16
C GLY A 426 15.91 -36.10 -23.65
N ILE A 427 16.36 -35.17 -22.79
CA ILE A 427 16.25 -35.27 -21.33
C ILE A 427 14.84 -34.87 -20.87
N ASN A 428 13.84 -35.66 -21.27
CA ASN A 428 12.43 -35.35 -21.06
C ASN A 428 12.06 -35.20 -19.56
N ALA A 429 12.69 -35.98 -18.67
CA ALA A 429 12.45 -35.93 -17.23
C ALA A 429 12.85 -34.57 -16.61
N TYR A 430 11.86 -33.80 -16.15
CA TYR A 430 12.06 -32.47 -15.55
C TYR A 430 13.06 -32.48 -14.38
N GLY A 431 12.98 -33.50 -13.50
CA GLY A 431 13.89 -33.65 -12.37
C GLY A 431 15.36 -33.82 -12.77
N HIS A 432 15.64 -34.46 -13.92
CA HIS A 432 17.00 -34.58 -14.44
C HIS A 432 17.48 -33.23 -14.98
N ARG A 433 16.67 -32.54 -15.80
CA ARG A 433 16.99 -31.19 -16.31
C ARG A 433 17.27 -30.20 -15.16
N HIS A 434 16.40 -30.16 -14.16
CA HIS A 434 16.58 -29.30 -12.98
C HIS A 434 17.86 -29.63 -12.21
N LYS A 435 18.19 -30.93 -12.05
CA LYS A 435 19.41 -31.37 -11.35
C LYS A 435 20.69 -31.04 -12.12
N VAL A 436 20.66 -31.13 -13.46
CA VAL A 436 21.76 -30.67 -14.34
C VAL A 436 21.96 -29.16 -14.19
N LEU A 437 20.94 -28.34 -14.49
CA LEU A 437 21.04 -26.87 -14.46
C LEU A 437 21.51 -26.35 -13.09
N LYS A 438 20.94 -26.88 -12.00
CA LYS A 438 21.33 -26.53 -10.62
C LYS A 438 22.70 -27.07 -10.20
N GLY A 439 23.22 -28.06 -10.91
CA GLY A 439 24.61 -28.50 -10.81
C GLY A 439 25.55 -27.50 -11.49
N VAL A 440 25.21 -27.03 -12.69
CA VAL A 440 26.03 -26.07 -13.44
C VAL A 440 26.06 -24.71 -12.73
N GLU A 441 24.91 -24.24 -12.25
CA GLU A 441 24.78 -23.03 -11.42
C GLU A 441 25.70 -23.06 -10.19
N LYS A 442 25.83 -24.23 -9.54
CA LYS A 442 26.79 -24.45 -8.44
C LYS A 442 28.25 -24.51 -8.88
N LEU A 443 28.53 -25.03 -10.08
CA LEU A 443 29.88 -25.14 -10.62
C LEU A 443 30.44 -23.76 -11.00
N ILE A 444 29.60 -22.94 -11.64
CA ILE A 444 29.88 -21.53 -11.96
C ILE A 444 30.05 -20.71 -10.67
N SER A 445 29.24 -20.99 -9.63
CA SER A 445 29.35 -20.38 -8.30
C SER A 445 30.51 -20.97 -7.45
N GLY A 446 31.64 -21.28 -8.08
CA GLY A 446 32.65 -22.24 -7.64
C GLY A 446 33.28 -22.02 -6.26
N GLY A 447 32.63 -22.54 -5.21
CA GLY A 447 33.30 -23.24 -4.12
C GLY A 447 34.24 -22.45 -3.20
N THR A 448 33.68 -21.74 -2.22
CA THR A 448 34.26 -21.80 -0.87
C THR A 448 33.17 -21.72 0.20
N THR A 449 33.07 -22.75 1.03
CA THR A 449 32.18 -22.75 2.20
C THR A 449 32.85 -23.53 3.32
N THR A 450 33.32 -22.79 4.33
CA THR A 450 33.51 -23.35 5.67
C THR A 450 32.75 -22.43 6.62
N GLN A 451 31.74 -22.96 7.31
CA GLN A 451 30.86 -22.17 8.16
C GLN A 451 31.55 -21.82 9.49
N LEU A 452 31.30 -20.61 10.00
CA LEU A 452 30.91 -20.41 11.40
C LEU A 452 29.90 -19.27 11.50
N LEU A 453 28.61 -19.64 11.69
CA LEU A 453 27.55 -18.99 12.50
C LEU A 453 27.36 -17.44 12.40
N VAL A 454 26.14 -16.89 12.28
CA VAL A 454 24.84 -17.32 12.85
C VAL A 454 23.69 -17.16 11.81
N ASN A 455 22.61 -17.93 12.00
CA ASN A 455 21.42 -17.96 11.15
C ASN A 455 20.60 -16.66 11.12
N ALA A 456 20.06 -16.33 9.95
CA ALA A 456 18.78 -15.63 9.79
C ALA A 456 18.07 -16.14 8.52
N PRO A 457 16.80 -16.62 8.57
CA PRO A 457 16.10 -17.13 7.40
C PRO A 457 15.37 -16.01 6.65
N GLY A 458 15.66 -15.83 5.35
CA GLY A 458 14.91 -14.90 4.48
C GLY A 458 15.78 -14.11 3.51
N ALA A 459 16.30 -14.77 2.47
CA ALA A 459 17.05 -14.12 1.39
C ALA A 459 16.66 -14.69 0.01
N SER A 460 15.52 -14.28 -0.52
CA SER A 460 15.20 -14.48 -1.93
C SER A 460 16.09 -13.59 -2.79
N THR A 461 17.02 -14.17 -3.55
CA THR A 461 18.01 -13.44 -4.35
C THR A 461 17.38 -12.80 -5.60
N SER A 462 16.69 -11.68 -5.42
CA SER A 462 16.11 -10.84 -6.48
C SER A 462 16.69 -9.42 -6.44
N GLY A 463 17.96 -9.28 -6.81
CA GLY A 463 18.67 -8.00 -6.83
C GLY A 463 18.69 -7.32 -8.20
N THR A 464 18.41 -6.02 -8.22
CA THR A 464 18.88 -5.14 -9.31
C THR A 464 20.36 -4.83 -9.06
N MET A 465 21.22 -5.07 -10.03
CA MET A 465 22.63 -4.68 -9.97
C MET A 465 22.86 -3.35 -10.69
N LEU A 466 23.78 -2.54 -10.18
CA LEU A 466 24.31 -1.35 -10.84
C LEU A 466 25.77 -1.63 -11.19
N ILE A 467 26.13 -1.48 -12.46
CA ILE A 467 27.49 -1.68 -12.97
C ILE A 467 28.01 -0.32 -13.42
N ASP A 468 29.12 0.13 -12.85
CA ASP A 468 29.74 1.41 -13.19
C ASP A 468 30.37 1.31 -14.58
N LEU A 469 30.01 2.22 -15.50
CA LEU A 469 30.65 2.33 -16.81
C LEU A 469 31.89 3.23 -16.71
N SER A 470 32.98 2.86 -17.38
CA SER A 470 34.17 3.71 -17.50
C SER A 470 33.87 4.91 -18.41
N PRO A 471 34.45 6.11 -18.19
CA PRO A 471 34.35 7.22 -19.14
C PRO A 471 34.84 6.88 -20.56
N ASP A 472 35.78 5.94 -20.68
CA ASP A 472 36.31 5.44 -21.96
C ASP A 472 35.40 4.39 -22.64
N ASP A 473 34.32 3.95 -21.99
CA ASP A 473 33.39 2.96 -22.53
C ASP A 473 32.56 3.59 -23.67
N PRO A 474 32.48 2.99 -24.87
CA PRO A 474 31.62 3.48 -25.95
C PRO A 474 30.14 3.65 -25.55
N GLU A 475 29.65 2.85 -24.60
CA GLU A 475 28.31 3.00 -24.03
C GLU A 475 28.20 4.23 -23.11
N TYR A 476 29.22 4.54 -22.32
CA TYR A 476 29.28 5.78 -21.53
C TYR A 476 29.24 7.00 -22.46
N ILE A 477 30.13 7.03 -23.47
CA ILE A 477 30.28 8.14 -24.40
C ILE A 477 28.97 8.40 -25.17
N SER A 478 28.31 7.33 -25.65
CA SER A 478 27.04 7.45 -26.37
C SER A 478 25.89 7.96 -25.48
N VAL A 479 25.83 7.52 -24.22
CA VAL A 479 24.83 7.99 -23.25
C VAL A 479 25.10 9.45 -22.86
N GLU A 480 26.36 9.85 -22.65
CA GLU A 480 26.70 11.26 -22.40
C GLU A 480 26.32 12.14 -23.60
N GLU A 481 26.73 11.80 -24.83
CA GLU A 481 26.41 12.60 -26.02
C GLU A 481 24.89 12.76 -26.20
N GLN A 482 24.11 11.69 -25.97
CA GLN A 482 22.65 11.75 -26.04
C GLN A 482 22.01 12.65 -24.97
N ILE A 483 22.55 12.66 -23.75
CA ILE A 483 22.07 13.53 -22.67
C ILE A 483 22.47 15.01 -22.93
N GLN A 484 23.68 15.26 -23.41
CA GLN A 484 24.18 16.61 -23.70
C GLN A 484 23.53 17.22 -24.96
N SER A 485 23.18 16.43 -25.96
CA SER A 485 22.53 16.91 -27.20
C SER A 485 21.03 17.19 -27.06
N THR A 486 20.41 16.81 -25.94
CA THR A 486 18.96 16.91 -25.71
C THR A 486 18.57 17.91 -24.61
N ILE A 487 19.55 18.45 -23.88
CA ILE A 487 19.37 19.62 -23.03
C ILE A 487 18.89 20.84 -23.84
N ARG A 488 18.22 21.78 -23.18
CA ARG A 488 17.93 23.11 -23.71
C ARG A 488 18.22 24.15 -22.65
N GLU A 489 18.67 25.32 -23.08
CA GLU A 489 18.92 26.45 -22.19
C GLU A 489 17.66 26.79 -21.39
N HIS A 490 17.75 26.68 -20.07
CA HIS A 490 16.70 27.07 -19.14
C HIS A 490 17.17 28.27 -18.33
N LYS A 491 16.28 29.26 -18.17
CA LYS A 491 16.46 30.39 -17.24
C LYS A 491 15.34 30.32 -16.21
N ASP A 492 15.70 30.30 -14.93
CA ASP A 492 14.72 30.40 -13.85
C ASP A 492 14.37 31.86 -13.53
N ASN A 493 13.31 32.06 -12.74
CA ASN A 493 12.87 33.39 -12.32
C ASN A 493 13.77 34.02 -11.22
N CYS A 494 14.93 33.44 -10.92
CA CYS A 494 15.90 33.88 -9.92
C CYS A 494 17.28 34.20 -10.53
N GLY A 495 17.45 34.05 -11.84
CA GLY A 495 18.70 34.35 -12.56
C GLY A 495 19.63 33.14 -12.74
N GLY A 496 19.21 31.94 -12.35
CA GLY A 496 19.89 30.70 -12.69
C GLY A 496 19.74 30.40 -14.18
N VAL A 497 20.84 30.06 -14.85
CA VAL A 497 20.86 29.69 -16.27
C VAL A 497 21.59 28.35 -16.40
N PHE A 498 20.99 27.41 -17.12
CA PHE A 498 21.50 26.05 -17.26
C PHE A 498 21.47 25.58 -18.71
N SER A 499 22.62 25.12 -19.22
CA SER A 499 22.82 24.79 -20.64
C SER A 499 23.64 23.53 -20.91
N ARG A 500 24.33 22.95 -19.91
CA ARG A 500 25.15 21.72 -20.04
C ARG A 500 25.14 20.90 -18.76
N TYR A 501 25.01 19.57 -18.84
CA TYR A 501 25.21 18.70 -17.68
C TYR A 501 26.71 18.52 -17.37
N ASN A 502 27.09 18.38 -16.10
CA ASN A 502 28.37 17.83 -15.71
C ASN A 502 28.16 16.38 -15.25
N ILE A 503 28.49 15.40 -16.09
CA ILE A 503 28.24 13.98 -15.79
C ILE A 503 29.30 13.49 -14.80
N ILE A 504 28.84 13.01 -13.64
CA ILE A 504 29.71 12.51 -12.56
C ILE A 504 29.87 10.99 -12.64
N LYS A 505 28.82 10.29 -13.08
CA LYS A 505 28.78 8.82 -13.14
C LYS A 505 27.68 8.33 -14.07
N ILE A 506 27.94 7.26 -14.83
CA ILE A 506 26.91 6.48 -15.52
C ILE A 506 27.00 5.04 -15.01
N GLN A 507 25.86 4.48 -14.58
CA GLN A 507 25.78 3.11 -14.07
C GLN A 507 24.74 2.33 -14.89
N LYS A 508 25.16 1.25 -15.54
CA LYS A 508 24.28 0.33 -16.27
C LYS A 508 23.48 -0.52 -15.29
N ILE A 509 22.17 -0.51 -15.44
CA ILE A 509 21.22 -1.23 -14.59
C ILE A 509 21.03 -2.64 -15.17
N ARG A 510 21.28 -3.68 -14.36
CA ARG A 510 20.98 -5.08 -14.74
C ARG A 510 19.97 -5.69 -13.77
N ASN A 511 18.79 -6.02 -14.27
CA ASN A 511 17.79 -6.82 -13.56
C ASN A 511 17.20 -7.85 -14.53
N LYS A 512 17.52 -9.13 -14.33
CA LYS A 512 17.12 -10.23 -15.22
C LYS A 512 15.59 -10.32 -15.38
N LYS A 513 14.84 -10.20 -14.28
CA LYS A 513 13.37 -10.29 -14.26
C LYS A 513 12.67 -9.11 -14.95
N LEU A 514 13.27 -7.92 -14.97
CA LEU A 514 12.78 -6.79 -15.77
C LEU A 514 13.15 -6.94 -17.24
N LEU A 515 14.34 -7.43 -17.55
CA LEU A 515 14.78 -7.69 -18.93
C LEU A 515 13.90 -8.76 -19.60
N GLU A 516 13.64 -9.89 -18.94
CA GLU A 516 12.75 -10.96 -19.43
C GLU A 516 11.35 -10.43 -19.78
N LYS A 517 10.77 -9.63 -18.89
CA LYS A 517 9.45 -8.99 -19.08
C LYS A 517 9.46 -7.97 -20.21
N TYR A 518 10.51 -7.15 -20.29
CA TYR A 518 10.70 -6.20 -21.37
C TYR A 518 10.84 -6.92 -22.73
N SER A 519 11.62 -7.99 -22.81
CA SER A 519 11.77 -8.83 -24.00
C SER A 519 10.44 -9.48 -24.44
N HIS A 520 9.60 -9.93 -23.49
CA HIS A 520 8.26 -10.41 -23.82
C HIS A 520 7.41 -9.31 -24.46
N ARG A 521 7.33 -8.13 -23.82
CA ARG A 521 6.54 -7.01 -24.34
C ARG A 521 7.07 -6.48 -25.68
N LYS A 522 8.39 -6.45 -25.84
CA LYS A 522 9.09 -6.11 -27.09
C LYS A 522 8.68 -7.05 -28.24
N LYS A 523 8.54 -8.36 -27.95
CA LYS A 523 8.06 -9.37 -28.91
C LYS A 523 6.59 -9.17 -29.28
N GLU A 524 5.69 -8.96 -28.32
CA GLU A 524 4.27 -8.64 -28.58
C GLU A 524 4.13 -7.42 -29.51
N VAL A 525 4.86 -6.34 -29.22
CA VAL A 525 4.86 -5.12 -30.02
C VAL A 525 5.42 -5.37 -31.42
N ALA A 526 6.40 -6.25 -31.59
CA ALA A 526 6.89 -6.64 -32.92
C ALA A 526 5.84 -7.46 -33.69
N GLU A 527 5.18 -8.41 -33.06
CA GLU A 527 4.13 -9.25 -33.67
C GLU A 527 2.94 -8.40 -34.15
N GLU A 528 2.48 -7.43 -33.34
CA GLU A 528 1.47 -6.45 -33.74
C GLU A 528 1.89 -5.55 -34.93
N ASN A 529 3.19 -5.32 -35.11
CA ASN A 529 3.76 -4.31 -36.02
C ASN A 529 4.57 -4.90 -37.19
N HIS A 530 4.29 -6.13 -37.60
CA HIS A 530 4.95 -6.80 -38.75
C HIS A 530 6.47 -6.97 -38.56
N GLY A 531 6.91 -7.25 -37.33
CA GLY A 531 8.31 -7.44 -36.96
C GLY A 531 9.02 -6.20 -36.41
N HIS A 532 8.35 -5.04 -36.32
CA HIS A 532 8.97 -3.79 -35.86
C HIS A 532 8.71 -3.47 -34.38
N GLU A 533 9.71 -3.76 -33.54
CA GLU A 533 9.72 -3.65 -32.07
C GLU A 533 9.39 -2.24 -31.50
N ASN A 534 9.52 -1.20 -32.33
CA ASN A 534 9.17 0.20 -32.02
C ASN A 534 9.69 0.72 -30.67
N GLU A 535 10.95 0.42 -30.35
CA GLU A 535 11.58 0.90 -29.12
C GLU A 535 11.75 2.43 -29.11
N LYS A 536 11.67 3.03 -27.92
CA LYS A 536 11.98 4.44 -27.66
C LYS A 536 12.70 4.57 -26.32
N LEU A 537 13.74 5.42 -26.28
CA LEU A 537 14.33 5.90 -25.03
C LEU A 537 13.53 7.10 -24.52
N LEU A 538 13.27 7.11 -23.21
CA LEU A 538 12.41 8.08 -22.54
C LEU A 538 13.14 8.69 -21.36
N PHE A 539 13.34 9.99 -21.45
CA PHE A 539 14.16 10.80 -20.56
C PHE A 539 13.76 12.27 -20.67
N HIS A 540 14.19 13.08 -19.70
CA HIS A 540 13.96 14.52 -19.67
C HIS A 540 14.60 15.22 -20.89
N GLY A 541 13.86 16.08 -21.60
CA GLY A 541 14.33 16.76 -22.81
C GLY A 541 14.07 16.00 -24.13
N SER A 542 13.77 14.71 -24.07
CA SER A 542 13.39 13.92 -25.27
C SER A 542 12.21 14.56 -26.02
N PRO A 543 12.19 14.58 -27.38
CA PRO A 543 11.12 15.21 -28.15
C PRO A 543 9.70 14.69 -27.84
N PHE A 544 9.61 13.45 -27.36
CA PHE A 544 8.37 12.80 -26.93
C PHE A 544 7.83 13.40 -25.63
N ILE A 545 8.64 13.41 -24.56
CA ILE A 545 8.26 13.96 -23.25
C ILE A 545 8.02 15.48 -23.37
N ASN A 546 8.86 16.18 -24.13
CA ASN A 546 8.74 17.62 -24.34
C ASN A 546 7.42 18.01 -25.03
N ALA A 547 6.97 17.23 -26.02
CA ALA A 547 5.67 17.45 -26.67
C ALA A 547 4.50 17.26 -25.70
N ILE A 548 4.56 16.23 -24.84
CA ILE A 548 3.53 15.94 -23.83
C ILE A 548 3.38 17.09 -22.83
N VAL A 549 4.47 17.63 -22.27
CA VAL A 549 4.38 18.70 -21.27
C VAL A 549 3.79 19.99 -21.88
N HIS A 550 4.25 20.39 -23.07
CA HIS A 550 3.79 21.64 -23.69
C HIS A 550 2.37 21.61 -24.26
N LYS A 551 1.81 20.43 -24.59
CA LYS A 551 0.50 20.31 -25.27
C LYS A 551 -0.55 19.47 -24.52
N GLY A 552 -0.19 18.89 -23.39
CA GLY A 552 -0.97 17.86 -22.71
C GLY A 552 -0.96 16.53 -23.48
N PHE A 553 -1.51 15.49 -22.84
CA PHE A 553 -1.58 14.13 -23.39
C PHE A 553 -3.02 13.62 -23.33
N ASP A 554 -3.50 13.04 -24.42
CA ASP A 554 -4.84 12.45 -24.53
C ASP A 554 -4.83 10.99 -24.07
N GLU A 555 -5.44 10.73 -22.92
CA GLU A 555 -5.47 9.43 -22.25
C GLU A 555 -6.08 8.31 -23.13
N ARG A 556 -6.91 8.66 -24.11
CA ARG A 556 -7.53 7.69 -25.04
C ARG A 556 -6.50 7.08 -25.99
N HIS A 557 -5.52 7.87 -26.44
CA HIS A 557 -4.41 7.37 -27.25
C HIS A 557 -3.45 6.50 -26.43
N ALA A 558 -3.33 6.75 -25.12
CA ALA A 558 -2.51 5.94 -24.22
C ALA A 558 -3.08 4.52 -24.04
N TYR A 559 -4.40 4.37 -24.03
CA TYR A 559 -5.06 3.06 -23.97
C TYR A 559 -4.82 2.25 -25.26
N ILE A 560 -5.04 2.84 -26.42
CA ILE A 560 -4.94 2.15 -27.72
C ILE A 560 -3.46 1.86 -28.09
N GLY A 561 -2.54 2.75 -27.75
CA GLY A 561 -1.11 2.60 -28.05
C GLY A 561 -0.31 1.74 -27.06
N GLY A 562 -0.96 1.07 -26.11
CA GLY A 562 -0.31 0.19 -25.13
C GLY A 562 0.48 0.91 -24.03
N MET A 563 0.20 2.20 -23.78
CA MET A 563 0.85 3.00 -22.73
C MET A 563 0.10 3.03 -21.40
N PHE A 564 -1.15 2.55 -21.34
CA PHE A 564 -1.93 2.50 -20.08
C PHE A 564 -1.47 1.35 -19.17
N GLY A 565 -0.28 1.55 -18.61
CA GLY A 565 0.50 0.64 -17.78
C GLY A 565 1.90 1.23 -17.59
N ALA A 566 2.50 1.68 -18.70
CA ALA A 566 3.71 2.51 -18.76
C ALA A 566 3.47 3.96 -18.29
N GLY A 567 3.13 4.14 -17.02
CA GLY A 567 2.76 5.43 -16.46
C GLY A 567 3.83 6.52 -16.60
N ILE A 568 3.50 7.62 -17.29
CA ILE A 568 4.33 8.83 -17.36
C ILE A 568 4.01 9.73 -16.18
N TYR A 569 4.70 9.51 -15.07
CA TYR A 569 4.55 10.31 -13.85
C TYR A 569 5.43 11.55 -13.94
N PHE A 570 4.82 12.73 -14.12
CA PHE A 570 5.49 14.01 -13.85
C PHE A 570 5.42 14.28 -12.35
N ALA A 571 6.58 14.27 -11.67
CA ALA A 571 6.66 14.12 -10.22
C ALA A 571 6.07 15.27 -9.36
N GLU A 572 5.59 16.38 -9.95
CA GLU A 572 4.85 17.41 -9.20
C GLU A 572 3.34 17.12 -9.06
N ASN A 573 2.72 16.33 -9.95
CA ASN A 573 1.25 16.37 -10.14
C ASN A 573 0.52 15.01 -10.23
N SER A 574 1.13 13.88 -9.83
CA SER A 574 0.43 12.58 -9.80
C SER A 574 0.07 12.11 -8.39
N SER A 575 -1.22 12.14 -8.07
CA SER A 575 -1.79 11.84 -6.75
C SER A 575 -1.74 10.37 -6.31
N LYS A 576 -1.02 9.49 -7.02
CA LYS A 576 -0.90 8.05 -6.71
C LYS A 576 0.53 7.48 -6.75
N SER A 577 1.56 8.27 -7.05
CA SER A 577 2.96 7.80 -7.14
C SER A 577 3.87 8.24 -5.99
N ASN A 578 3.44 9.17 -5.13
CA ASN A 578 4.25 9.81 -4.09
C ASN A 578 4.52 8.91 -2.87
N GLN A 579 4.91 7.65 -3.09
CA GLN A 579 5.24 6.67 -2.04
C GLN A 579 6.47 5.80 -2.34
N TYR A 580 6.97 5.73 -3.58
CA TYR A 580 7.98 4.72 -3.96
C TYR A 580 9.32 5.27 -4.49
N VAL A 581 9.48 6.58 -4.68
CA VAL A 581 10.76 7.21 -5.08
C VAL A 581 10.98 8.51 -4.28
N TYR A 582 11.02 8.42 -2.95
CA TYR A 582 11.32 9.56 -2.08
C TYR A 582 12.84 9.78 -1.89
N GLY A 583 13.51 10.05 -3.01
CA GLY A 583 14.91 10.47 -3.05
C GLY A 583 15.05 11.99 -2.99
N ILE A 584 14.88 12.58 -1.79
CA ILE A 584 15.26 13.97 -1.41
C ILE A 584 14.93 15.09 -2.44
N GLY A 585 13.76 15.73 -2.27
CA GLY A 585 13.56 17.14 -2.66
C GLY A 585 12.63 17.42 -3.85
N GLY A 586 11.35 17.68 -3.57
CA GLY A 586 10.48 18.45 -4.48
C GLY A 586 10.89 19.93 -4.54
N GLY A 587 10.44 20.65 -5.59
CA GLY A 587 11.01 21.89 -6.14
C GLY A 587 11.10 23.19 -5.30
N THR A 588 11.48 23.15 -4.02
CA THR A 588 12.03 24.33 -3.31
C THR A 588 13.50 24.61 -3.66
N GLY A 589 14.12 23.77 -4.50
CA GLY A 589 15.57 23.77 -4.77
C GLY A 589 16.32 22.78 -3.90
N CYS A 590 17.65 22.67 -4.08
CA CYS A 590 18.47 21.73 -3.33
C CYS A 590 18.34 22.03 -1.83
N PRO A 591 17.85 21.09 -0.98
CA PRO A 591 17.40 21.42 0.37
C PRO A 591 18.51 21.90 1.31
N VAL A 592 19.77 21.57 0.99
CA VAL A 592 20.98 22.04 1.71
C VAL A 592 21.21 23.54 1.48
N HIS A 593 21.11 24.00 0.23
CA HIS A 593 21.44 25.38 -0.17
C HIS A 593 20.21 26.28 -0.36
N LYS A 594 19.01 25.69 -0.42
CA LYS A 594 17.72 26.35 -0.69
C LYS A 594 17.69 27.14 -2.02
N ASP A 595 18.53 26.73 -2.95
CA ASP A 595 18.68 27.29 -4.29
C ASP A 595 18.06 26.34 -5.34
N ARG A 596 17.22 26.91 -6.22
CA ARG A 596 16.47 26.20 -7.26
C ARG A 596 17.36 25.79 -8.45
N SER A 597 18.37 26.61 -8.78
CA SER A 597 19.37 26.32 -9.81
C SER A 597 20.72 25.89 -9.21
N CYS A 598 20.71 25.23 -8.05
CA CYS A 598 21.91 24.86 -7.30
C CYS A 598 22.90 23.98 -8.09
N TYR A 599 23.95 24.61 -8.60
CA TYR A 599 25.03 23.99 -9.39
C TYR A 599 25.88 22.95 -8.62
N THR A 600 25.93 23.05 -7.29
CA THR A 600 26.83 22.22 -6.45
C THR A 600 26.25 20.88 -6.01
N CYS A 601 24.92 20.67 -6.12
CA CYS A 601 24.29 19.43 -5.66
C CYS A 601 24.29 18.36 -6.75
N HIS A 602 24.66 17.13 -6.39
CA HIS A 602 24.50 15.98 -7.26
C HIS A 602 23.02 15.63 -7.42
N ARG A 603 22.63 15.24 -8.64
CA ARG A 603 21.29 14.85 -9.05
C ARG A 603 21.35 13.52 -9.79
N GLN A 604 20.20 12.86 -9.95
CA GLN A 604 20.12 11.55 -10.61
C GLN A 604 19.05 11.52 -11.68
N LEU A 605 19.37 10.89 -12.82
CA LEU A 605 18.48 10.63 -13.94
C LEU A 605 18.48 9.13 -14.23
N VAL A 606 17.32 8.56 -14.50
CA VAL A 606 17.21 7.18 -15.00
C VAL A 606 16.77 7.24 -16.46
N LEU A 607 17.53 6.59 -17.35
CA LEU A 607 17.10 6.34 -18.73
C LEU A 607 16.27 5.05 -18.76
N CYS A 608 15.07 5.15 -19.30
CA CYS A 608 14.18 4.01 -19.51
C CYS A 608 13.98 3.78 -21.01
N ARG A 609 14.11 2.53 -21.46
CA ARG A 609 13.64 2.09 -22.78
C ARG A 609 12.24 1.50 -22.64
N VAL A 610 11.36 1.77 -23.61
CA VAL A 610 10.05 1.12 -23.74
C VAL A 610 9.86 0.60 -25.16
N ALA A 611 8.94 -0.33 -25.36
CA ALA A 611 8.40 -0.69 -26.67
C ALA A 611 6.98 -0.09 -26.79
N LEU A 612 6.67 0.64 -27.87
CA LEU A 612 5.39 1.34 -28.03
C LEU A 612 4.47 0.67 -29.07
N GLY A 613 3.20 0.49 -28.71
CA GLY A 613 2.21 -0.15 -29.57
C GLY A 613 1.89 0.60 -30.87
N LYS A 614 1.14 -0.06 -31.76
CA LYS A 614 0.89 0.31 -33.16
C LYS A 614 0.49 1.77 -33.42
N SER A 615 -0.26 2.39 -32.51
CA SER A 615 -0.65 3.81 -32.60
C SER A 615 0.54 4.77 -32.71
N PHE A 616 1.66 4.44 -32.07
CA PHE A 616 2.88 5.26 -32.08
C PHE A 616 3.71 5.15 -33.36
N LEU A 617 3.35 4.24 -34.28
CA LEU A 617 3.86 4.22 -35.65
C LEU A 617 2.95 5.04 -36.59
N GLN A 618 1.63 5.02 -36.36
CA GLN A 618 0.64 5.70 -37.21
C GLN A 618 0.54 7.20 -36.96
N PHE A 619 0.77 7.64 -35.71
CA PHE A 619 0.72 9.04 -35.31
C PHE A 619 2.06 9.48 -34.70
N SER A 620 2.54 10.66 -35.07
CA SER A 620 3.73 11.24 -34.44
C SER A 620 3.42 11.71 -33.02
N ALA A 621 4.42 11.73 -32.14
CA ALA A 621 4.27 12.19 -30.75
C ALA A 621 3.58 13.57 -30.64
N MET A 622 3.89 14.49 -31.58
CA MET A 622 3.28 15.82 -31.67
C MET A 622 1.80 15.85 -32.07
N LYS A 623 1.23 14.75 -32.57
CA LYS A 623 -0.20 14.58 -32.87
C LYS A 623 -0.97 13.95 -31.70
N MET A 624 -0.35 13.04 -30.95
CA MET A 624 -0.96 12.42 -29.75
C MET A 624 -0.88 13.33 -28.51
N ALA A 625 0.14 14.19 -28.45
CA ALA A 625 0.19 15.30 -27.51
C ALA A 625 -0.70 16.45 -28.00
N HIS A 626 -2.02 16.32 -27.85
CA HIS A 626 -2.99 17.39 -28.09
C HIS A 626 -4.27 17.17 -27.27
N ALA A 627 -4.35 17.79 -26.09
CA ALA A 627 -5.56 17.77 -25.26
C ALA A 627 -6.73 18.53 -25.92
N PRO A 628 -7.91 17.92 -26.14
CA PRO A 628 -9.13 18.65 -26.47
C PRO A 628 -9.67 19.40 -25.23
N PRO A 629 -10.49 20.46 -25.37
CA PRO A 629 -11.18 21.08 -24.24
C PRO A 629 -12.30 20.17 -23.70
N GLY A 630 -11.94 19.24 -22.82
CA GLY A 630 -12.83 18.25 -22.20
C GLY A 630 -12.07 17.34 -21.23
N HIS A 631 -12.78 16.58 -20.40
CA HIS A 631 -12.17 15.74 -19.36
C HIS A 631 -11.20 14.67 -19.92
N HIS A 632 -10.25 14.25 -19.07
CA HIS A 632 -9.20 13.23 -19.33
C HIS A 632 -8.04 13.72 -20.22
N SER A 633 -7.40 14.80 -19.79
CA SER A 633 -6.11 15.25 -20.34
C SER A 633 -5.28 15.95 -19.26
N VAL A 634 -4.11 15.41 -18.95
CA VAL A 634 -3.16 16.00 -17.98
C VAL A 634 -2.41 17.15 -18.64
N ILE A 635 -2.92 18.38 -18.48
CA ILE A 635 -2.20 19.60 -18.87
C ILE A 635 -1.22 19.98 -17.75
N GLY A 636 0.01 19.48 -17.86
CA GLY A 636 1.10 19.78 -16.93
C GLY A 636 1.63 21.20 -17.07
N ARG A 637 0.90 22.21 -16.58
CA ARG A 637 1.46 23.54 -16.34
C ARG A 637 2.36 23.49 -15.09
N PRO A 638 3.66 23.82 -15.18
CA PRO A 638 4.55 23.82 -14.03
C PRO A 638 4.08 24.77 -12.93
N SER A 639 4.32 24.40 -11.66
CA SER A 639 4.09 25.29 -10.54
C SER A 639 5.14 26.43 -10.54
N VAL A 640 4.78 27.60 -9.97
CA VAL A 640 5.55 28.84 -10.23
C VAL A 640 6.94 28.81 -9.56
N GLY A 641 7.97 28.63 -10.38
CA GLY A 641 9.35 29.01 -10.09
C GLY A 641 10.31 27.89 -9.70
N GLY A 642 9.94 26.61 -9.80
CA GLY A 642 10.95 25.53 -9.82
C GLY A 642 11.68 25.47 -11.18
N LEU A 643 12.67 24.58 -11.30
CA LEU A 643 13.13 24.09 -12.61
C LEU A 643 11.88 23.60 -13.36
N THR A 644 11.63 24.06 -14.58
CA THR A 644 10.28 23.99 -15.20
C THR A 644 9.80 22.59 -15.61
N PHE A 645 10.51 21.54 -15.24
CA PHE A 645 10.12 20.16 -15.45
C PHE A 645 10.52 19.34 -14.23
N ALA A 646 9.64 18.42 -13.83
CA ALA A 646 9.99 17.42 -12.84
C ALA A 646 11.15 16.54 -13.36
N GLU A 647 12.25 16.52 -12.61
CA GLU A 647 13.20 15.41 -12.66
C GLU A 647 12.44 14.13 -12.21
N TYR A 648 12.83 12.98 -12.76
CA TYR A 648 12.14 11.68 -12.69
C TYR A 648 10.80 11.56 -13.47
N VAL A 649 10.79 10.63 -14.44
CA VAL A 649 9.58 10.00 -15.01
C VAL A 649 9.69 8.50 -14.74
N VAL A 650 8.85 7.97 -13.85
CA VAL A 650 9.03 6.63 -13.25
C VAL A 650 8.06 5.62 -13.87
N TYR A 651 8.45 4.99 -14.98
CA TYR A 651 7.66 3.93 -15.59
C TYR A 651 7.45 2.75 -14.63
N ARG A 652 6.19 2.35 -14.43
CA ARG A 652 5.81 1.23 -13.57
C ARG A 652 5.50 -0.01 -14.41
N GLY A 653 5.85 -1.18 -13.88
CA GLY A 653 5.44 -2.47 -14.45
C GLY A 653 6.29 -2.95 -15.63
N GLU A 654 5.72 -3.86 -16.41
CA GLU A 654 6.42 -4.76 -17.35
C GLU A 654 6.80 -4.11 -18.69
N GLN A 655 6.55 -2.81 -18.81
CA GLN A 655 6.51 -2.07 -20.07
C GLN A 655 7.76 -1.21 -20.31
N ALA A 656 8.67 -1.15 -19.34
CA ALA A 656 9.89 -0.35 -19.40
C ALA A 656 11.08 -1.09 -18.80
N LEU A 657 12.24 -0.95 -19.45
CA LEU A 657 13.53 -1.37 -18.94
C LEU A 657 14.32 -0.12 -18.50
N PRO A 658 14.60 0.05 -17.20
CA PRO A 658 15.63 0.98 -16.75
C PRO A 658 16.99 0.47 -17.24
N GLU A 659 17.69 1.26 -18.05
CA GLU A 659 18.97 0.87 -18.65
C GLU A 659 20.16 1.53 -17.95
N HIS A 660 20.05 2.81 -17.60
CA HIS A 660 21.15 3.59 -17.01
C HIS A 660 20.66 4.48 -15.88
N LEU A 661 21.42 4.53 -14.80
CA LEU A 661 21.35 5.53 -13.74
C LEU A 661 22.54 6.49 -13.91
N ILE A 662 22.25 7.75 -14.24
CA ILE A 662 23.24 8.80 -14.39
C ILE A 662 23.22 9.68 -13.15
N THR A 663 24.39 9.91 -12.55
CA THR A 663 24.59 10.96 -11.54
C THR A 663 25.27 12.16 -12.20
N TYR A 664 24.72 13.35 -12.02
CA TYR A 664 25.19 14.58 -12.66
C TYR A 664 25.15 15.78 -11.71
N GLN A 665 25.83 16.86 -12.09
CA GLN A 665 25.64 18.21 -11.56
C GLN A 665 25.10 19.13 -12.68
N ILE A 666 24.50 20.25 -12.29
CA ILE A 666 24.13 21.35 -13.19
C ILE A 666 25.41 22.17 -13.44
N ALA A 667 25.91 22.25 -14.68
CA ALA A 667 27.05 23.12 -14.96
C ALA A 667 26.62 24.59 -14.98
N ARG A 668 27.46 25.46 -14.44
CA ARG A 668 27.28 26.91 -14.49
C ARG A 668 27.77 27.43 -15.85
N PRO A 669 27.08 28.40 -16.49
CA PRO A 669 27.60 29.04 -17.70
C PRO A 669 28.90 29.79 -17.39
N ASP A 670 29.84 29.77 -18.32
CA ASP A 670 31.07 30.55 -18.21
C ASP A 670 30.78 32.04 -18.36
N ILE A 671 31.56 32.86 -17.63
CA ILE A 671 31.34 34.32 -17.55
C ILE A 671 31.60 35.01 -18.90
N SER A 672 32.33 34.35 -19.82
CA SER A 672 32.50 34.76 -21.22
C SER A 672 31.17 34.85 -21.97
N ASP A 673 30.28 33.89 -21.77
CA ASP A 673 29.15 33.67 -22.66
C ASP A 673 28.04 34.69 -22.38
N ILE A 674 27.96 35.13 -21.11
CA ILE A 674 27.05 36.19 -20.62
C ILE A 674 27.38 37.57 -21.24
N LEU A 675 28.60 37.77 -21.76
CA LEU A 675 29.02 39.01 -22.42
C LEU A 675 28.78 39.01 -23.95
N SER A 676 28.11 37.99 -24.49
CA SER A 676 27.90 37.80 -25.93
C SER A 676 26.42 37.73 -26.37
N SER A 677 25.47 37.96 -25.45
CA SER A 677 24.01 37.88 -25.67
C SER A 677 23.28 39.18 -25.39
#